data_AF-C8WZ25-F1
#
_entry.id   AF-C8WZ25-F1
#
_cell.length_a   1.000
_cell.length_b   1.000
_cell.length_c   1.000
_cell.angle_alpha   90.00
_cell.angle_beta   90.00
_cell.angle_gamma   90.00
#
_symmetry.space_group_name_H-M   'P 1'
#
loop_
_entity.id
_entity.type
_entity.pdbx_description
1 polymer ?
#
loop_
_entity_poly.entity_id
_entity_poly.type
_entity_poly.pdbx_seq_one_letter_code
_entity_poly.pdbx_strand_id
1 'polypeptide(L)'
;MTPSETGQEPTETGTSSPSSLASLQPKGWQKQASALADTLAETVSSSIGQDVTIDVGDTRTLATEALAEVTTAPLLVVGLSLTGTYAGTVTVVFPEVTAIAIADSLLGAEAPENPSGQLDEARGQAIESLLSSLASLAAAQVSEATGEIADMVVSDRDRFERSDQLQSYLAPESGDKGVLETTAALHAAETRLGDVHILVPAAVMQEMADAPFDDEPQEETITGPQSPSQDDLQETAANAEKHEAGETTEGDEASSASSEPEETLAPSSEEEKTEEGDLEAGENDDSDSHSGVLRPEEMAALIGDDDNDVDPQHFEDDGNGSEADEDKKADDKEKAAQEEEDDVPEDQAVDMHAVHTTLLQASYHIDEELKAFFGEPLELYDYVGRVITKRELLKRFQGKIVVTNMAISGDTYGEAFTAVALDDAIFLGATLIMLPTEEINRKIRNGHFREDESDAFGEVINIFAGAYSAAFGDYFPKNLRLKKDRMTTVAPTKVDVTAEEPFPDGDYFLATYSMRLGSRPLQEFHLFFPPKLLGITKQNAKELKEKPVTATEDSSGGPGFATIQIAGEDTGNPAIAVLADDAKQFAAINEFLGEQNVEICQAKLRDNLREKFRAYDILGVFLVMKNIDENSLASLIKIRSLLKGRCPIIVAAPKWDRSMVIKAVSYGAKDIIVTPTDKETVEAKAKQHMLA
;
A
#
# COMPACT_ATOMS: atom_id res chain seq x y z
N MET A 1 25.87 53.52 45.75
CA MET A 1 25.48 53.37 44.34
C MET A 1 25.70 51.91 43.99
N THR A 2 24.67 51.12 44.23
CA THR A 2 24.57 49.69 43.93
C THR A 2 23.67 49.56 42.69
N PRO A 3 24.00 48.69 41.71
CA PRO A 3 23.18 48.52 40.54
C PRO A 3 21.99 47.61 40.87
N SER A 4 20.83 48.00 40.35
CA SER A 4 19.56 47.30 40.46
C SER A 4 19.50 46.19 39.41
N GLU A 5 19.42 44.94 39.85
CA GLU A 5 19.03 43.81 39.00
C GLU A 5 17.51 43.84 38.80
N THR A 6 17.07 44.04 37.56
CA THR A 6 15.70 43.82 37.11
C THR A 6 15.52 42.34 36.79
N GLY A 7 14.83 41.62 37.66
CA GLY A 7 14.36 40.26 37.42
C GLY A 7 13.21 40.26 36.41
N GLN A 8 13.38 39.53 35.31
CA GLN A 8 12.29 39.05 34.47
C GLN A 8 11.79 37.73 35.06
N GLU A 9 10.50 37.68 35.40
CA GLU A 9 9.83 36.44 35.79
C GLU A 9 9.78 35.47 34.60
N PRO A 10 10.05 34.17 34.82
CA PRO A 10 9.88 33.17 33.78
C PRO A 10 8.39 32.98 33.51
N THR A 11 8.00 33.12 32.25
CA THR A 11 6.68 32.73 31.75
C THR A 11 6.43 31.25 32.06
N GLU A 12 5.46 30.98 32.92
CA GLU A 12 4.96 29.63 33.22
C GLU A 12 4.50 28.95 31.92
N THR A 13 5.26 27.96 31.46
CA THR A 13 4.80 27.00 30.47
C THR A 13 3.68 26.19 31.11
N GLY A 14 2.45 26.37 30.63
CA GLY A 14 1.27 25.70 31.16
C GLY A 14 1.41 24.18 31.05
N THR A 15 1.66 23.53 32.18
CA THR A 15 1.58 22.08 32.30
C THR A 15 0.11 21.68 32.29
N SER A 16 -0.30 20.96 31.24
CA SER A 16 -1.62 20.34 31.17
C SER A 16 -1.80 19.44 32.38
N SER A 17 -2.79 19.75 33.23
CA SER A 17 -3.03 18.98 34.45
C SER A 17 -3.47 17.55 34.08
N PRO A 18 -2.90 16.50 34.72
CA PRO A 18 -3.16 15.09 34.41
C PRO A 18 -4.65 14.67 34.56
N SER A 19 -5.46 15.49 35.24
CA SER A 19 -6.90 15.27 35.36
C SER A 19 -7.69 15.40 34.05
N SER A 20 -7.14 16.03 33.00
CA SER A 20 -7.83 16.17 31.70
C SER A 20 -7.79 14.90 30.85
N LEU A 21 -6.67 14.17 30.87
CA LEU A 21 -6.47 12.94 30.08
C LEU A 21 -7.29 11.75 30.59
N ALA A 22 -7.59 11.69 31.89
CA ALA A 22 -8.34 10.59 32.49
C ALA A 22 -9.80 10.48 31.97
N SER A 23 -10.31 11.52 31.31
CA SER A 23 -11.67 11.55 30.75
C SER A 23 -11.79 10.88 29.37
N LEU A 24 -10.67 10.46 28.76
CA LEU A 24 -10.63 9.94 27.40
C LEU A 24 -10.81 8.42 27.29
N GLN A 25 -11.05 7.69 28.39
CA GLN A 25 -11.32 6.26 28.30
C GLN A 25 -12.70 6.00 27.71
N PRO A 26 -12.80 5.37 26.52
CA PRO A 26 -14.09 5.04 25.93
C PRO A 26 -14.83 4.07 26.84
N LYS A 27 -16.11 4.35 27.11
CA LYS A 27 -16.96 3.40 27.83
C LYS A 27 -17.02 2.10 27.03
N GLY A 28 -16.82 0.98 27.71
CA GLY A 28 -16.88 -0.34 27.07
C GLY A 28 -15.57 -0.84 26.47
N TRP A 29 -14.51 -0.02 26.35
CA TRP A 29 -13.22 -0.46 25.79
C TRP A 29 -12.67 -1.71 26.49
N GLN A 30 -12.67 -1.73 27.83
CA GLN A 30 -12.18 -2.89 28.58
C GLN A 30 -12.92 -4.19 28.24
N LYS A 31 -14.24 -4.09 27.99
CA LYS A 31 -15.07 -5.24 27.60
C LYS A 31 -14.72 -5.71 26.20
N GLN A 32 -14.51 -4.79 25.26
CA GLN A 32 -14.10 -5.11 23.88
C GLN A 32 -12.69 -5.68 23.83
N ALA A 33 -11.74 -5.08 24.55
CA ALA A 33 -10.38 -5.56 24.67
C ALA A 33 -10.36 -7.00 25.23
N SER A 34 -11.19 -7.30 26.23
CA SER A 34 -11.34 -8.66 26.76
C SER A 34 -11.93 -9.64 25.73
N ALA A 35 -12.98 -9.26 25.00
CA ALA A 35 -13.59 -10.12 23.98
C ALA A 35 -12.63 -10.39 22.80
N LEU A 36 -11.89 -9.36 22.40
CA LEU A 36 -10.84 -9.49 21.39
C LEU A 36 -9.72 -10.41 21.91
N ALA A 37 -9.31 -10.27 23.16
CA ALA A 37 -8.28 -11.12 23.76
C ALA A 37 -8.68 -12.60 23.77
N ASP A 38 -9.94 -12.95 24.05
CA ASP A 38 -10.41 -14.34 23.97
C ASP A 38 -10.28 -14.90 22.53
N THR A 39 -10.64 -14.09 21.54
CA THR A 39 -10.58 -14.45 20.11
C THR A 39 -9.14 -14.57 19.61
N LEU A 40 -8.26 -13.67 20.07
CA LEU A 40 -6.82 -13.73 19.79
C LEU A 40 -6.20 -14.95 20.48
N ALA A 41 -6.57 -15.24 21.72
CA ALA A 41 -6.07 -16.37 22.49
C ALA A 41 -6.31 -17.70 21.76
N GLU A 42 -7.51 -17.90 21.19
CA GLU A 42 -7.81 -19.09 20.37
C GLU A 42 -6.90 -19.18 19.13
N THR A 43 -6.67 -18.06 18.45
CA THR A 43 -5.85 -18.01 17.24
C THR A 43 -4.37 -18.26 17.54
N VAL A 44 -3.84 -17.65 18.61
CA VAL A 44 -2.47 -17.90 19.08
C VAL A 44 -2.33 -19.34 19.55
N SER A 45 -3.35 -19.89 20.24
CA SER A 45 -3.36 -21.28 20.67
C SER A 45 -3.22 -22.25 19.49
N SER A 46 -3.99 -22.00 18.42
CA SER A 46 -3.90 -22.78 17.19
C SER A 46 -2.52 -22.65 16.51
N SER A 47 -1.88 -21.49 16.62
CA SER A 47 -0.58 -21.23 15.97
C SER A 47 0.57 -21.86 16.74
N ILE A 48 0.53 -21.82 18.08
CA ILE A 48 1.56 -22.38 18.96
C ILE A 48 1.36 -23.89 19.18
N GLY A 49 0.14 -24.40 19.00
CA GLY A 49 -0.21 -25.78 19.33
C GLY A 49 -0.28 -26.04 20.84
N GLN A 50 -0.52 -24.99 21.64
CA GLN A 50 -0.70 -25.04 23.09
C GLN A 50 -1.91 -24.17 23.46
N ASP A 51 -2.52 -24.45 24.61
CA ASP A 51 -3.61 -23.61 25.13
C ASP A 51 -3.01 -22.27 25.58
N VAL A 52 -3.41 -21.17 24.97
CA VAL A 52 -2.91 -19.82 25.27
C VAL A 52 -4.05 -19.03 25.88
N THR A 53 -3.78 -18.35 27.01
CA THR A 53 -4.71 -17.39 27.60
C THR A 53 -4.10 -16.00 27.59
N ILE A 54 -4.93 -14.98 27.37
CA ILE A 54 -4.53 -13.58 27.32
C ILE A 54 -5.31 -12.85 28.41
N ASP A 55 -4.63 -12.49 29.50
CA ASP A 55 -5.22 -11.75 30.60
C ASP A 55 -5.08 -10.24 30.33
N VAL A 56 -6.17 -9.60 29.94
CA VAL A 56 -6.19 -8.14 29.68
C VAL A 56 -6.18 -7.37 31.00
N GLY A 57 -5.08 -6.66 31.23
CA GLY A 57 -4.88 -5.78 32.38
C GLY A 57 -5.62 -4.44 32.25
N ASP A 58 -5.30 -3.52 33.16
CA ASP A 58 -5.91 -2.19 33.18
C ASP A 58 -5.50 -1.39 31.95
N THR A 59 -6.46 -0.72 31.34
CA THR A 59 -6.20 0.30 30.34
C THR A 59 -5.90 1.63 31.02
N ARG A 60 -4.92 2.39 30.52
CA ARG A 60 -4.63 3.76 31.00
C ARG A 60 -4.24 4.69 29.85
N THR A 61 -4.49 5.98 30.00
CA THR A 61 -4.05 7.00 29.04
C THR A 61 -2.68 7.52 29.46
N LEU A 62 -1.70 7.43 28.56
CA LEU A 62 -0.35 7.95 28.73
C LEU A 62 -0.17 9.25 27.95
N ALA A 63 0.50 10.22 28.56
CA ALA A 63 1.06 11.33 27.82
C ALA A 63 2.24 10.86 26.97
N THR A 64 2.52 11.53 25.86
CA THR A 64 3.59 11.15 24.92
C THR A 64 4.95 11.07 25.62
N GLU A 65 5.24 11.95 26.58
CA GLU A 65 6.46 11.92 27.40
C GLU A 65 6.55 10.74 28.38
N ALA A 66 5.43 10.13 28.75
CA ALA A 66 5.37 8.95 29.62
C ALA A 66 5.55 7.63 28.86
N LEU A 67 5.64 7.66 27.52
CA LEU A 67 5.80 6.45 26.70
C LEU A 67 7.10 5.70 26.99
N ALA A 68 8.16 6.41 27.39
CA ALA A 68 9.41 5.78 27.81
C ALA A 68 9.26 4.93 29.09
N GLU A 69 8.17 5.10 29.84
CA GLU A 69 7.86 4.36 31.07
C GLU A 69 6.97 3.14 30.83
N VAL A 70 6.47 2.93 29.60
CA VAL A 70 5.62 1.77 29.23
C VAL A 70 6.32 0.46 29.62
N THR A 71 7.56 0.29 29.16
CA THR A 71 8.37 -0.88 29.50
C THR A 71 9.87 -0.65 29.25
N THR A 72 10.69 -1.55 29.79
CA THR A 72 12.15 -1.45 29.71
C THR A 72 12.66 -2.07 28.43
N ALA A 73 13.38 -1.28 27.62
CA ALA A 73 14.09 -1.75 26.45
C ALA A 73 15.18 -2.80 26.82
N PRO A 74 15.57 -3.69 25.89
CA PRO A 74 15.22 -3.72 24.46
C PRO A 74 13.77 -4.15 24.16
N LEU A 75 13.20 -3.57 23.10
CA LEU A 75 11.81 -3.75 22.66
C LEU A 75 11.76 -4.23 21.22
N LEU A 76 10.80 -5.09 20.91
CA LEU A 76 10.29 -5.26 19.56
C LEU A 76 8.99 -4.47 19.45
N VAL A 77 8.90 -3.62 18.45
CA VAL A 77 7.74 -2.78 18.15
C VAL A 77 7.19 -3.16 16.80
N VAL A 78 5.89 -3.40 16.73
CA VAL A 78 5.21 -3.74 15.48
C VAL A 78 4.04 -2.78 15.31
N GLY A 79 4.05 -2.02 14.21
CA GLY A 79 2.93 -1.17 13.82
C GLY A 79 1.90 -1.96 13.03
N LEU A 80 0.64 -1.71 13.34
CA LEU A 80 -0.52 -2.22 12.63
C LEU A 80 -1.29 -1.02 12.08
N SER A 81 -1.21 -0.78 10.77
CA SER A 81 -1.97 0.28 10.13
C SER A 81 -3.42 -0.15 9.98
N LEU A 82 -4.30 0.53 10.71
CA LEU A 82 -5.74 0.47 10.55
C LEU A 82 -6.14 1.45 9.45
N THR A 83 -6.91 0.97 8.47
CA THR A 83 -7.44 1.77 7.37
C THR A 83 -8.97 1.72 7.37
N GLY A 84 -9.61 2.73 6.77
CA GLY A 84 -11.06 2.91 6.78
C GLY A 84 -11.46 4.13 7.62
N THR A 85 -12.65 4.08 8.22
CA THR A 85 -13.24 5.19 9.00
C THR A 85 -12.40 5.56 10.24
N TYR A 86 -11.64 4.61 10.78
CA TYR A 86 -10.81 4.77 11.98
C TYR A 86 -9.31 4.66 11.63
N ALA A 87 -8.84 5.43 10.67
CA ALA A 87 -7.47 5.29 10.17
C ALA A 87 -6.41 5.71 11.21
N GLY A 88 -5.37 4.91 11.38
CA GLY A 88 -4.24 5.20 12.26
C GLY A 88 -3.38 3.98 12.55
N THR A 89 -2.27 4.13 13.26
CA THR A 89 -1.41 3.00 13.59
C THR A 89 -1.65 2.53 15.03
N VAL A 90 -2.05 1.27 15.18
CA VAL A 90 -2.04 0.58 16.48
C VAL A 90 -0.66 -0.03 16.66
N THR A 91 0.04 0.31 17.74
CA THR A 91 1.38 -0.18 17.99
C THR A 91 1.38 -1.27 19.05
N VAL A 92 1.97 -2.42 18.73
CA VAL A 92 2.14 -3.52 19.67
C VAL A 92 3.61 -3.58 20.10
N VAL A 93 3.85 -3.44 21.40
CA VAL A 93 5.19 -3.38 22.00
C VAL A 93 5.42 -4.63 22.83
N PHE A 94 6.49 -5.35 22.49
CA PHE A 94 6.96 -6.52 23.19
C PHE A 94 8.30 -6.19 23.87
N PRO A 95 8.43 -6.40 25.19
CA PRO A 95 9.74 -6.56 25.80
C PRO A 95 10.50 -7.69 25.08
N GLU A 96 11.79 -7.51 24.80
CA GLU A 96 12.56 -8.48 23.98
C GLU A 96 12.49 -9.91 24.55
N VAL A 97 12.53 -10.06 25.87
CA VAL A 97 12.42 -11.36 26.54
C VAL A 97 11.07 -12.05 26.23
N THR A 98 9.99 -11.27 26.21
CA THR A 98 8.65 -11.76 25.89
C THR A 98 8.52 -12.09 24.40
N ALA A 99 9.07 -11.24 23.53
CA ALA A 99 9.14 -11.52 22.10
C ALA A 99 9.85 -12.85 21.82
N ILE A 100 11.02 -13.08 22.41
CA ILE A 100 11.78 -14.33 22.27
C ILE A 100 10.96 -15.53 22.76
N ALA A 101 10.32 -15.43 23.93
CA ALA A 101 9.52 -16.53 24.49
C ALA A 101 8.33 -16.91 23.59
N ILE A 102 7.65 -15.92 23.00
CA ILE A 102 6.56 -16.14 22.04
C ILE A 102 7.11 -16.78 20.76
N ALA A 103 8.19 -16.23 20.20
CA ALA A 103 8.79 -16.73 18.98
C ALA A 103 9.31 -18.17 19.11
N ASP A 104 9.95 -18.50 20.24
CA ASP A 104 10.40 -19.86 20.55
C ASP A 104 9.21 -20.83 20.63
N SER A 105 8.09 -20.37 21.18
CA SER A 105 6.85 -21.17 21.25
C SER A 105 6.25 -21.40 19.86
N LEU A 106 6.30 -20.40 18.97
CA LEU A 106 5.83 -20.51 17.58
C LEU A 106 6.71 -21.42 16.72
N LEU A 107 8.04 -21.32 16.88
CA LEU A 107 9.01 -22.10 16.10
C LEU A 107 9.17 -23.54 16.64
N GLY A 108 8.82 -23.78 17.91
CA GLY A 108 8.91 -25.09 18.53
C GLY A 108 10.32 -25.67 18.49
N ALA A 109 10.47 -26.92 18.04
CA ALA A 109 11.76 -27.59 17.94
C ALA A 109 12.69 -27.00 16.86
N GLU A 110 12.16 -26.18 15.95
CA GLU A 110 12.92 -25.54 14.88
C GLU A 110 13.51 -24.18 15.30
N ALA A 111 13.26 -23.74 16.53
CA ALA A 111 13.81 -22.50 17.05
C ALA A 111 15.35 -22.53 16.99
N PRO A 112 16.01 -21.60 16.27
CA PRO A 112 17.47 -21.60 16.16
C PRO A 112 18.10 -21.36 17.53
N GLU A 113 19.23 -22.01 17.81
CA GLU A 113 19.97 -21.77 19.05
C GLU A 113 20.26 -20.28 19.22
N ASN A 114 19.92 -19.72 20.38
CA ASN A 114 20.11 -18.30 20.67
C ASN A 114 21.17 -18.08 21.75
N PRO A 115 22.46 -18.25 21.43
CA PRO A 115 23.53 -18.04 22.42
C PRO A 115 23.64 -16.57 22.86
N SER A 116 23.09 -15.64 22.06
CA SER A 116 23.13 -14.20 22.34
C SER A 116 22.05 -13.75 23.34
N GLY A 117 20.95 -14.51 23.44
CA GLY A 117 19.75 -14.08 24.16
C GLY A 117 19.05 -12.86 23.55
N GLN A 118 19.41 -12.46 22.33
CA GLN A 118 18.81 -11.34 21.60
C GLN A 118 17.80 -11.84 20.57
N LEU A 119 16.83 -11.00 20.21
CA LEU A 119 15.87 -11.33 19.18
C LEU A 119 16.56 -11.32 17.81
N ASP A 120 16.62 -12.48 17.16
CA ASP A 120 17.12 -12.60 15.79
C ASP A 120 16.01 -12.41 14.74
N GLU A 121 16.42 -12.39 13.49
CA GLU A 121 15.53 -12.17 12.34
C GLU A 121 14.46 -13.27 12.21
N ALA A 122 14.80 -14.54 12.48
CA ALA A 122 13.86 -15.65 12.34
C ALA A 122 12.74 -15.55 13.40
N ARG A 123 13.10 -15.19 14.63
CA ARG A 123 12.13 -14.93 15.70
C ARG A 123 11.30 -13.68 15.42
N GLY A 124 11.91 -12.62 14.90
CA GLY A 124 11.20 -11.43 14.44
C GLY A 124 10.14 -11.74 13.38
N GLN A 125 10.49 -12.55 12.38
CA GLN A 125 9.57 -12.98 11.31
C GLN A 125 8.44 -13.87 11.82
N ALA A 126 8.72 -14.75 12.79
CA ALA A 126 7.67 -15.57 13.41
C ALA A 126 6.61 -14.71 14.11
N ILE A 127 7.04 -13.67 14.84
CA ILE A 127 6.13 -12.73 15.51
C ILE A 127 5.34 -11.90 14.50
N GLU A 128 6.00 -11.43 13.44
CA GLU A 128 5.35 -10.65 12.37
C GLU A 128 4.26 -11.47 11.65
N SER A 129 4.54 -12.74 11.33
CA SER A 129 3.57 -13.67 10.74
C SER A 129 2.37 -13.92 11.65
N LEU A 130 2.63 -14.08 12.96
CA LEU A 130 1.56 -14.18 13.96
C LEU A 130 0.70 -12.91 13.94
N LEU A 131 1.33 -11.74 14.04
CA LEU A 131 0.61 -10.46 14.07
C LEU A 131 -0.15 -10.16 12.78
N SER A 132 0.36 -10.56 11.62
CA SER A 132 -0.38 -10.44 10.36
C SER A 132 -1.66 -11.27 10.38
N SER A 133 -1.63 -12.47 10.98
CA SER A 133 -2.81 -13.33 11.11
C SER A 133 -3.82 -12.74 12.11
N LEU A 134 -3.32 -12.19 13.23
CA LEU A 134 -4.13 -11.53 14.23
C LEU A 134 -4.73 -10.20 13.72
N ALA A 135 -4.02 -9.49 12.84
CA ALA A 135 -4.45 -8.20 12.32
C ALA A 135 -5.73 -8.32 11.50
N SER A 136 -5.82 -9.30 10.61
CA SER A 136 -7.05 -9.57 9.85
C SER A 136 -8.24 -9.93 10.75
N LEU A 137 -8.00 -10.66 11.84
CA LEU A 137 -9.05 -11.04 12.79
C LEU A 137 -9.53 -9.85 13.62
N ALA A 138 -8.60 -9.04 14.12
CA ALA A 138 -8.93 -7.81 14.82
C ALA A 138 -9.66 -6.81 13.92
N ALA A 139 -9.27 -6.67 12.65
CA ALA A 139 -9.99 -5.86 11.67
C ALA A 139 -11.44 -6.32 11.48
N ALA A 140 -11.67 -7.64 11.41
CA ALA A 140 -13.04 -8.20 11.32
C ALA A 140 -13.87 -7.90 12.58
N GLN A 141 -13.27 -8.02 13.77
CA GLN A 141 -13.95 -7.71 15.04
C GLN A 141 -14.26 -6.21 15.19
N VAL A 142 -13.33 -5.34 14.81
CA VAL A 142 -13.57 -3.88 14.76
C VAL A 142 -14.70 -3.57 13.77
N SER A 143 -14.69 -4.23 12.61
CA SER A 143 -15.75 -4.04 11.61
C SER A 143 -17.12 -4.46 12.13
N GLU A 144 -17.20 -5.62 12.78
CA GLU A 144 -18.43 -6.12 13.39
C GLU A 144 -18.92 -5.21 14.51
N ALA A 145 -18.02 -4.74 15.38
CA ALA A 145 -18.37 -3.91 16.53
C ALA A 145 -18.82 -2.50 16.16
N THR A 146 -18.29 -1.95 15.06
CA THR A 146 -18.55 -0.56 14.64
C THR A 146 -19.54 -0.44 13.48
N GLY A 147 -19.80 -1.53 12.75
CA GLY A 147 -20.61 -1.52 11.53
C GLY A 147 -19.89 -0.92 10.30
N GLU A 148 -18.65 -0.48 10.47
CA GLU A 148 -17.80 0.11 9.42
C GLU A 148 -16.80 -0.93 8.91
N ILE A 149 -16.30 -0.77 7.68
CA ILE A 149 -15.25 -1.66 7.17
C ILE A 149 -13.91 -1.20 7.71
N ALA A 150 -13.27 -2.03 8.52
CA ALA A 150 -11.89 -1.86 8.96
C ALA A 150 -10.99 -2.89 8.26
N ASP A 151 -9.82 -2.45 7.81
CA ASP A 151 -8.73 -3.32 7.38
C ASP A 151 -7.47 -2.98 8.16
N MET A 152 -6.75 -4.00 8.60
CA MET A 152 -5.56 -3.82 9.44
C MET A 152 -4.42 -4.68 8.92
N VAL A 153 -3.29 -4.03 8.63
CA VAL A 153 -2.10 -4.65 8.03
C VAL A 153 -0.88 -4.32 8.87
N VAL A 154 0.05 -5.27 9.01
CA VAL A 154 1.35 -5.00 9.63
C VAL A 154 2.12 -4.02 8.75
N SER A 155 2.41 -2.83 9.27
CA SER A 155 3.09 -1.77 8.51
C SER A 155 4.59 -1.89 8.59
N ASP A 156 5.11 -2.17 9.78
CA ASP A 156 6.52 -2.07 10.10
C ASP A 156 6.86 -2.85 11.37
N ARG A 157 8.15 -3.21 11.46
CA ARG A 157 8.72 -3.98 12.56
C ARG A 157 10.08 -3.41 12.91
N ASP A 158 10.20 -2.86 14.11
CA ASP A 158 11.42 -2.23 14.58
C ASP A 158 11.90 -2.80 15.91
N ARG A 159 13.22 -2.85 16.08
CA ARG A 159 13.86 -3.22 17.35
C ARG A 159 14.44 -1.97 17.99
N PHE A 160 13.97 -1.63 19.19
CA PHE A 160 14.44 -0.48 19.95
C PHE A 160 15.34 -0.92 21.10
N GLU A 161 16.56 -0.39 21.13
CA GLU A 161 17.54 -0.63 22.18
C GLU A 161 17.29 0.27 23.40
N ARG A 162 16.50 1.34 23.23
CA ARG A 162 16.19 2.32 24.28
C ARG A 162 14.74 2.76 24.24
N SER A 163 14.11 2.96 25.40
CA SER A 163 12.69 3.30 25.49
C SER A 163 12.35 4.69 24.94
N ASP A 164 13.32 5.62 24.80
CA ASP A 164 13.12 6.93 24.16
C ASP A 164 12.86 6.84 22.64
N GLN A 165 13.26 5.73 22.00
CA GLN A 165 12.97 5.48 20.59
C GLN A 165 11.47 5.24 20.37
N LEU A 166 10.80 4.58 21.32
CA LEU A 166 9.34 4.36 21.28
C LEU A 166 8.58 5.69 21.31
N GLN A 167 9.03 6.63 22.13
CA GLN A 167 8.44 7.97 22.15
C GLN A 167 8.59 8.68 20.80
N SER A 168 9.78 8.59 20.18
CA SER A 168 10.04 9.24 18.89
C SER A 168 9.21 8.62 17.77
N TYR A 169 8.97 7.31 17.84
CA TYR A 169 8.17 6.54 16.90
C TYR A 169 6.68 6.92 16.97
N LEU A 170 6.12 7.08 18.18
CA LEU A 170 4.69 7.39 18.39
C LEU A 170 4.33 8.89 18.36
N ALA A 171 5.31 9.77 18.60
CA ALA A 171 5.08 11.21 18.67
C ALA A 171 4.37 11.85 17.46
N PRO A 172 4.60 11.40 16.21
CA PRO A 172 3.87 11.94 15.06
C PRO A 172 2.37 11.68 15.10
N GLU A 173 1.94 10.57 15.70
CA GLU A 173 0.55 10.13 15.67
C GLU A 173 -0.25 10.45 16.94
N SER A 174 0.41 10.51 18.10
CA SER A 174 -0.28 10.74 19.38
C SER A 174 -0.80 12.17 19.55
N GLY A 175 -0.16 13.14 18.90
CA GLY A 175 -0.43 14.56 19.09
C GLY A 175 -0.43 14.97 20.57
N ASP A 176 -1.22 16.00 20.92
CA ASP A 176 -1.39 16.46 22.30
C ASP A 176 -2.36 15.56 23.13
N LYS A 177 -3.00 14.58 22.48
CA LYS A 177 -4.07 13.76 23.10
C LYS A 177 -3.53 12.51 23.80
N GLY A 178 -2.26 12.16 23.58
CA GLY A 178 -1.62 11.00 24.20
C GLY A 178 -2.01 9.67 23.55
N VAL A 179 -1.72 8.58 24.27
CA VAL A 179 -1.87 7.20 23.79
C VAL A 179 -2.62 6.39 24.83
N LEU A 180 -3.57 5.58 24.40
CA LEU A 180 -4.23 4.59 25.24
C LEU A 180 -3.35 3.33 25.30
N GLU A 181 -2.87 2.99 26.48
CA GLU A 181 -2.12 1.77 26.73
C GLU A 181 -3.04 0.73 27.36
N THR A 182 -3.10 -0.45 26.75
CA THR A 182 -3.67 -1.67 27.34
C THR A 182 -2.56 -2.71 27.47
N THR A 183 -2.30 -3.19 28.69
CA THR A 183 -1.35 -4.28 28.94
C THR A 183 -2.09 -5.61 28.88
N ALA A 184 -1.53 -6.60 28.19
CA ALA A 184 -2.05 -7.96 28.14
C ALA A 184 -0.96 -8.95 28.57
N ALA A 185 -1.24 -9.78 29.57
CA ALA A 185 -0.33 -10.85 29.98
C ALA A 185 -0.63 -12.11 29.18
N LEU A 186 0.38 -12.66 28.51
CA LEU A 186 0.26 -13.89 27.73
C LEU A 186 0.73 -15.09 28.54
N HIS A 187 -0.08 -16.15 28.52
CA HIS A 187 0.21 -17.43 29.15
C HIS A 187 0.09 -18.53 28.10
N ALA A 188 1.07 -19.42 28.03
CA ALA A 188 0.98 -20.66 27.27
C ALA A 188 0.96 -21.83 28.25
N ALA A 189 -0.15 -22.57 28.25
CA ALA A 189 -0.56 -23.48 29.31
C ALA A 189 -0.48 -22.78 30.68
N GLU A 190 0.28 -23.33 31.62
CA GLU A 190 0.48 -22.74 32.96
C GLU A 190 1.69 -21.79 33.02
N THR A 191 2.37 -21.53 31.89
CA THR A 191 3.61 -20.74 31.85
C THR A 191 3.32 -19.33 31.33
N ARG A 192 3.62 -18.31 32.14
CA ARG A 192 3.55 -16.91 31.69
C ARG A 192 4.69 -16.61 30.72
N LEU A 193 4.36 -16.22 29.49
CA LEU A 193 5.33 -15.82 28.46
C LEU A 193 5.80 -14.38 28.67
N GLY A 194 4.94 -13.51 29.19
CA GLY A 194 5.27 -12.13 29.54
C GLY A 194 4.13 -11.16 29.26
N ASP A 195 4.45 -9.87 29.24
CA ASP A 195 3.49 -8.79 29.05
C ASP A 195 3.67 -8.15 27.68
N VAL A 196 2.56 -7.87 27.01
CA VAL A 196 2.50 -7.16 25.72
C VAL A 196 1.71 -5.89 25.93
N HIS A 197 2.20 -4.79 25.37
CA HIS A 197 1.57 -3.48 25.49
C HIS A 197 0.96 -3.10 24.14
N ILE A 198 -0.34 -2.84 24.13
CA ILE A 198 -1.08 -2.36 22.96
C ILE A 198 -1.28 -0.87 23.15
N LEU A 199 -0.75 -0.09 22.21
CA LEU A 199 -0.71 1.36 22.24
C LEU A 199 -1.58 1.87 21.09
N VAL A 200 -2.69 2.53 21.42
CA VAL A 200 -3.62 3.10 20.44
C VAL A 200 -3.59 4.62 20.57
N PRO A 201 -3.27 5.39 19.51
CA PRO A 201 -3.36 6.84 19.56
C PRO A 201 -4.76 7.28 19.98
N ALA A 202 -4.85 8.23 20.93
CA ALA A 202 -6.16 8.66 21.45
C ALA A 202 -7.07 9.27 20.36
N ALA A 203 -6.51 9.76 19.26
CA ALA A 203 -7.26 10.23 18.10
C ALA A 203 -8.10 9.12 17.46
N VAL A 204 -7.51 7.93 17.23
CA VAL A 204 -8.20 6.76 16.66
C VAL A 204 -9.36 6.34 17.57
N MET A 205 -9.12 6.31 18.88
CA MET A 205 -10.15 5.92 19.85
C MET A 205 -11.29 6.94 19.98
N GLN A 206 -11.02 8.22 19.80
CA GLN A 206 -12.06 9.25 19.90
C GLN A 206 -13.09 9.08 18.79
N GLU A 207 -12.64 8.76 17.59
CA GLU A 207 -13.52 8.48 16.46
C GLU A 207 -14.37 7.21 16.72
N MET A 208 -13.76 6.16 17.29
CA MET A 208 -14.49 4.94 17.67
C MET A 208 -15.49 5.18 18.81
N ALA A 209 -15.17 6.02 19.80
CA ALA A 209 -16.02 6.27 20.97
C ALA A 209 -17.29 7.07 20.63
N ASP A 210 -17.25 7.86 19.56
CA ASP A 210 -18.41 8.61 19.06
C ASP A 210 -19.35 7.71 18.23
N ALA A 211 -18.94 6.49 17.89
CA ALA A 211 -19.81 5.50 17.28
C ALA A 211 -20.86 5.00 18.30
N PRO A 212 -22.15 4.88 17.92
CA PRO A 212 -23.17 4.36 18.80
C PRO A 212 -22.91 2.87 19.04
N PHE A 213 -22.16 2.53 20.09
CA PHE A 213 -22.20 1.20 20.64
C PHE A 213 -23.59 1.01 21.24
N ASP A 214 -24.37 0.08 20.69
CA ASP A 214 -25.66 -0.33 21.28
C ASP A 214 -25.36 -0.95 22.66
N ASP A 215 -25.25 -0.07 23.65
CA ASP A 215 -25.18 -0.41 25.06
C ASP A 215 -26.55 -0.97 25.43
N GLU A 216 -26.58 -2.30 25.47
CA GLU A 216 -27.70 -3.20 25.76
C GLU A 216 -28.32 -3.82 24.51
N PRO A 217 -28.22 -5.16 24.32
CA PRO A 217 -29.20 -5.83 23.47
C PRO A 217 -30.55 -5.44 24.04
N GLN A 218 -31.38 -4.74 23.25
CA GLN A 218 -32.75 -4.50 23.67
C GLN A 218 -33.30 -5.86 24.07
N GLU A 219 -33.60 -6.03 25.36
CA GLU A 219 -34.48 -7.09 25.80
C GLU A 219 -35.80 -6.78 25.09
N GLU A 220 -35.92 -7.25 23.83
CA GLU A 220 -37.19 -7.37 23.17
C GLU A 220 -38.01 -8.16 24.15
N THR A 221 -38.90 -7.46 24.82
CA THR A 221 -39.89 -8.07 25.68
C THR A 221 -40.73 -8.84 24.70
N ILE A 222 -40.38 -10.11 24.46
CA ILE A 222 -41.17 -11.04 23.69
C ILE A 222 -42.48 -11.13 24.46
N THR A 223 -43.44 -10.30 24.08
CA THR A 223 -44.84 -10.52 24.43
C THR A 223 -45.17 -11.85 23.80
N GLY A 224 -45.20 -12.90 24.63
CA GLY A 224 -45.47 -14.26 24.20
C GLY A 224 -46.72 -14.33 23.31
N PRO A 225 -46.79 -15.32 22.41
CA PRO A 225 -47.90 -15.44 21.48
C PRO A 225 -49.21 -15.47 22.25
N GLN A 226 -50.09 -14.51 21.97
CA GLN A 226 -51.47 -14.57 22.42
C GLN A 226 -52.06 -15.89 21.93
N SER A 227 -52.60 -16.66 22.88
CA SER A 227 -53.28 -17.92 22.59
C SER A 227 -54.36 -17.68 21.52
N PRO A 228 -54.45 -18.52 20.48
CA PRO A 228 -55.50 -18.38 19.48
C PRO A 228 -56.86 -18.52 20.18
N SER A 229 -57.76 -17.59 19.89
CA SER A 229 -59.16 -17.67 20.27
C SER A 229 -59.77 -18.99 19.79
N GLN A 230 -60.63 -19.59 20.63
CA GLN A 230 -61.32 -20.85 20.36
C GLN A 230 -62.24 -20.84 19.11
N ASP A 231 -62.31 -19.74 18.37
CA ASP A 231 -63.13 -19.60 17.16
C ASP A 231 -62.38 -19.93 15.85
N ASP A 232 -61.04 -20.06 15.86
CA ASP A 232 -60.25 -20.31 14.63
C ASP A 232 -59.94 -21.81 14.36
N LEU A 233 -60.49 -22.73 15.16
CA LEU A 233 -60.23 -24.18 15.04
C LEU A 233 -61.40 -25.00 14.44
N GLN A 234 -62.27 -24.40 13.62
CA GLN A 234 -63.36 -25.14 12.96
C GLN A 234 -63.35 -25.17 11.42
N GLU A 235 -62.35 -24.62 10.71
CA GLU A 235 -62.45 -24.51 9.24
C GLU A 235 -61.30 -25.12 8.41
N THR A 236 -60.58 -26.13 8.93
CA THR A 236 -59.55 -26.85 8.12
C THR A 236 -59.52 -28.37 8.35
N ALA A 237 -60.66 -29.00 8.63
CA ALA A 237 -60.79 -30.46 8.75
C ALA A 237 -61.58 -31.10 7.58
N ALA A 238 -61.41 -30.60 6.35
CA ALA A 238 -62.06 -31.18 5.18
C ALA A 238 -61.22 -31.01 3.90
N ASN A 239 -60.05 -31.68 3.81
CA ASN A 239 -59.47 -32.14 2.54
C ASN A 239 -58.09 -32.81 2.77
N ALA A 240 -58.08 -34.09 3.14
CA ALA A 240 -56.91 -34.95 2.94
C ALA A 240 -57.28 -36.44 3.14
N GLU A 241 -58.19 -36.98 2.31
CA GLU A 241 -58.35 -38.43 2.16
C GLU A 241 -58.59 -38.74 0.67
N LYS A 242 -57.52 -39.08 -0.06
CA LYS A 242 -57.50 -39.96 -1.23
C LYS A 242 -56.11 -39.99 -1.85
N HIS A 243 -55.33 -41.03 -1.55
CA HIS A 243 -54.89 -42.03 -2.52
C HIS A 243 -53.80 -42.90 -1.88
N GLU A 244 -54.20 -44.10 -1.47
CA GLU A 244 -53.35 -45.25 -1.20
C GLU A 244 -53.54 -46.29 -2.33
N ALA A 245 -52.58 -47.21 -2.43
CA ALA A 245 -52.40 -48.32 -3.38
C ALA A 245 -51.44 -48.00 -4.54
N GLY A 246 -50.29 -48.67 -4.69
CA GLY A 246 -49.68 -49.79 -3.97
C GLY A 246 -48.72 -50.50 -4.92
N GLU A 247 -47.61 -51.09 -4.43
CA GLU A 247 -47.06 -52.33 -4.99
C GLU A 247 -45.97 -52.92 -4.09
N THR A 248 -46.18 -54.19 -3.77
CA THR A 248 -45.33 -55.12 -3.05
C THR A 248 -44.33 -55.81 -3.98
N THR A 249 -43.13 -56.16 -3.51
CA THR A 249 -42.57 -57.50 -3.76
C THR A 249 -41.44 -57.83 -2.77
N GLU A 250 -41.54 -59.05 -2.24
CA GLU A 250 -40.69 -59.75 -1.29
C GLU A 250 -39.46 -60.41 -1.94
N GLY A 251 -38.54 -60.90 -1.09
CA GLY A 251 -37.62 -62.02 -1.35
C GLY A 251 -36.20 -61.74 -0.87
N ASP A 252 -35.81 -62.15 0.35
CA ASP A 252 -35.15 -63.45 0.68
C ASP A 252 -33.67 -63.48 0.23
N GLU A 253 -32.68 -64.02 0.93
CA GLU A 253 -32.46 -64.57 2.27
C GLU A 253 -30.94 -64.89 2.33
N ALA A 254 -30.38 -64.83 3.54
CA ALA A 254 -29.32 -65.72 4.07
C ALA A 254 -27.87 -65.75 3.49
N SER A 255 -26.95 -65.49 4.44
CA SER A 255 -25.87 -66.38 4.90
C SER A 255 -24.60 -66.53 4.07
N SER A 256 -23.44 -66.15 4.64
CA SER A 256 -22.52 -67.07 5.34
C SER A 256 -21.14 -66.45 5.59
N ALA A 257 -20.55 -66.86 6.71
CA ALA A 257 -19.24 -66.49 7.23
C ALA A 257 -18.10 -67.35 6.65
N SER A 258 -16.86 -66.84 6.66
CA SER A 258 -15.65 -67.62 6.99
C SER A 258 -14.35 -66.77 7.05
N SER A 259 -13.71 -66.79 8.22
CA SER A 259 -12.27 -66.99 8.53
C SER A 259 -11.14 -66.16 7.88
N GLU A 260 -10.34 -65.58 8.79
CA GLU A 260 -8.89 -65.22 8.86
C GLU A 260 -7.90 -66.15 8.08
N PRO A 261 -6.54 -65.89 7.98
CA PRO A 261 -5.70 -64.98 8.80
C PRO A 261 -4.55 -64.21 8.09
N GLU A 262 -3.89 -63.38 8.92
CA GLU A 262 -2.49 -62.89 8.95
C GLU A 262 -1.56 -63.10 7.74
N GLU A 263 -0.92 -62.01 7.28
CA GLU A 263 0.51 -62.07 6.96
C GLU A 263 1.20 -60.71 7.17
N THR A 264 2.22 -60.75 8.03
CA THR A 264 3.17 -59.70 8.39
C THR A 264 4.23 -59.49 7.31
N LEU A 265 4.53 -58.24 6.93
CA LEU A 265 5.83 -57.89 6.34
C LEU A 265 6.34 -56.54 6.85
N ALA A 266 7.58 -56.57 7.34
CA ALA A 266 8.39 -55.49 7.89
C ALA A 266 9.18 -54.77 6.77
N PRO A 267 9.90 -53.65 7.07
CA PRO A 267 10.42 -52.72 6.08
C PRO A 267 11.84 -53.08 5.61
N SER A 268 12.15 -52.80 4.34
CA SER A 268 13.50 -52.93 3.77
C SER A 268 14.24 -51.58 3.82
N SER A 269 15.37 -51.61 4.52
CA SER A 269 16.39 -50.57 4.65
C SER A 269 17.45 -50.64 3.54
N GLU A 270 18.08 -49.48 3.30
CA GLU A 270 19.51 -49.24 2.99
C GLU A 270 20.20 -49.98 1.82
N GLU A 271 20.74 -49.20 0.88
CA GLU A 271 22.18 -49.09 0.56
C GLU A 271 22.32 -48.48 -0.85
N GLU A 272 22.63 -47.19 -0.95
CA GLU A 272 23.12 -46.59 -2.20
C GLU A 272 24.64 -46.38 -2.08
N LYS A 273 25.37 -47.23 -2.79
CA LYS A 273 26.83 -47.26 -2.88
C LYS A 273 27.32 -46.22 -3.88
N THR A 274 28.32 -45.48 -3.43
CA THR A 274 29.32 -44.77 -4.23
C THR A 274 30.00 -45.70 -5.24
N GLU A 275 30.04 -45.31 -6.51
CA GLU A 275 30.86 -45.94 -7.54
C GLU A 275 31.72 -44.85 -8.24
N GLU A 276 33.00 -44.82 -7.85
CA GLU A 276 34.12 -44.34 -8.67
C GLU A 276 34.16 -45.20 -9.95
N GLY A 277 34.34 -44.71 -11.17
CA GLY A 277 35.41 -43.83 -11.61
C GLY A 277 36.48 -44.67 -12.31
N ASP A 278 36.27 -45.01 -13.59
CA ASP A 278 37.32 -45.40 -14.55
C ASP A 278 36.72 -45.63 -15.95
N LEU A 279 36.98 -44.71 -16.90
CA LEU A 279 37.01 -45.04 -18.33
C LEU A 279 38.04 -44.16 -19.05
N GLU A 280 38.79 -44.87 -19.90
CA GLU A 280 40.06 -44.53 -20.51
C GLU A 280 39.99 -43.56 -21.70
N ALA A 281 41.13 -42.87 -21.88
CA ALA A 281 41.84 -42.59 -23.13
C ALA A 281 41.04 -42.33 -24.43
N GLY A 282 41.09 -41.07 -24.87
CA GLY A 282 40.91 -40.67 -26.27
C GLY A 282 41.84 -39.49 -26.59
N GLU A 283 42.87 -39.77 -27.38
CA GLU A 283 43.89 -38.84 -27.87
C GLU A 283 43.37 -37.87 -28.95
N ASN A 284 44.08 -36.75 -29.07
CA ASN A 284 44.21 -35.82 -30.22
C ASN A 284 43.02 -34.88 -30.50
N ASP A 285 43.24 -33.56 -30.44
CA ASP A 285 43.68 -32.81 -31.63
C ASP A 285 44.09 -31.37 -31.27
N ASP A 286 45.00 -30.85 -32.07
CA ASP A 286 45.69 -29.57 -31.95
C ASP A 286 44.76 -28.34 -32.09
N SER A 287 44.97 -27.30 -31.27
CA SER A 287 44.94 -25.92 -31.77
C SER A 287 45.60 -24.92 -30.83
N ASP A 288 46.64 -24.31 -31.38
CA ASP A 288 47.29 -23.07 -30.96
C ASP A 288 46.31 -21.94 -30.59
N SER A 289 46.54 -21.26 -29.47
CA SER A 289 46.80 -19.81 -29.50
C SER A 289 47.20 -19.27 -28.12
N HIS A 290 48.22 -18.42 -28.15
CA HIS A 290 48.94 -17.87 -27.01
C HIS A 290 48.10 -17.01 -26.05
N SER A 291 48.15 -17.31 -24.75
CA SER A 291 47.91 -16.33 -23.68
C SER A 291 49.24 -15.97 -23.00
N GLY A 292 49.89 -14.93 -23.53
CA GLY A 292 51.03 -14.30 -22.88
C GLY A 292 50.56 -13.38 -21.75
N VAL A 293 50.87 -13.77 -20.51
CA VAL A 293 50.74 -12.92 -19.32
C VAL A 293 51.77 -11.79 -19.41
N LEU A 294 51.30 -10.56 -19.64
CA LEU A 294 52.14 -9.36 -19.63
C LEU A 294 52.32 -8.83 -18.20
N ARG A 295 53.56 -8.41 -17.89
CA ARG A 295 53.98 -7.91 -16.58
C ARG A 295 53.68 -6.40 -16.43
N PRO A 296 53.48 -5.89 -15.21
CA PRO A 296 53.13 -4.48 -14.96
C PRO A 296 54.21 -3.40 -15.24
N GLU A 297 55.29 -3.71 -15.97
CA GLU A 297 56.42 -2.78 -16.15
C GLU A 297 56.50 -2.14 -17.55
N GLU A 298 55.53 -2.38 -18.45
CA GLU A 298 55.54 -1.84 -19.83
C GLU A 298 54.42 -0.82 -20.16
N MET A 299 53.72 -0.25 -19.15
CA MET A 299 52.71 0.81 -19.38
C MET A 299 53.22 2.25 -19.25
N ALA A 300 54.53 2.48 -19.07
CA ALA A 300 55.08 3.80 -18.77
C ALA A 300 55.62 4.61 -19.98
N ALA A 301 55.17 4.36 -21.22
CA ALA A 301 55.78 4.99 -22.41
C ALA A 301 54.79 5.54 -23.48
N LEU A 302 53.58 5.95 -23.10
CA LEU A 302 52.61 6.58 -24.00
C LEU A 302 51.91 7.78 -23.35
N ILE A 303 52.67 8.81 -23.01
CA ILE A 303 52.18 10.18 -22.91
C ILE A 303 53.10 11.01 -23.80
N GLY A 304 52.62 11.27 -25.02
CA GLY A 304 53.28 12.13 -25.98
C GLY A 304 53.14 13.58 -25.55
N ASP A 305 54.25 14.30 -25.72
CA ASP A 305 54.38 15.73 -25.66
C ASP A 305 53.36 16.42 -26.59
N ASP A 306 52.57 17.34 -26.04
CA ASP A 306 51.90 18.37 -26.82
C ASP A 306 52.25 19.73 -26.19
N ASP A 307 53.21 20.37 -26.84
CA ASP A 307 53.70 21.71 -26.56
C ASP A 307 52.57 22.72 -26.81
N ASN A 308 52.15 23.44 -25.78
CA ASN A 308 51.49 24.73 -25.96
C ASN A 308 52.03 25.74 -24.96
N ASP A 309 53.08 26.42 -25.41
CA ASP A 309 53.63 27.64 -24.82
C ASP A 309 52.55 28.74 -24.78
N VAL A 310 52.08 29.09 -23.58
CA VAL A 310 51.46 30.41 -23.32
C VAL A 310 52.13 31.05 -22.11
N ASP A 311 52.94 32.05 -22.43
CA ASP A 311 53.67 32.99 -21.60
C ASP A 311 52.77 33.78 -20.63
N PRO A 312 52.98 33.73 -19.30
CA PRO A 312 52.32 34.65 -18.38
C PRO A 312 53.18 35.90 -18.16
N GLN A 313 52.89 36.94 -18.94
CA GLN A 313 53.36 38.29 -18.65
C GLN A 313 52.62 38.87 -17.43
N HIS A 314 53.38 38.92 -16.34
CA HIS A 314 53.52 40.06 -15.43
C HIS A 314 52.63 41.28 -15.71
N PHE A 315 51.63 41.51 -14.86
CA PHE A 315 51.07 42.84 -14.58
C PHE A 315 50.96 43.01 -13.06
N GLU A 316 51.91 43.76 -12.51
CA GLU A 316 51.70 44.55 -11.30
C GLU A 316 50.94 45.81 -11.76
N ASP A 317 49.81 46.13 -11.12
CA ASP A 317 49.36 47.53 -11.04
C ASP A 317 48.66 47.77 -9.70
N ASP A 318 49.13 48.85 -9.08
CA ASP A 318 48.76 49.39 -7.78
C ASP A 318 47.50 50.28 -7.89
N GLY A 319 46.79 50.45 -6.77
CA GLY A 319 45.91 51.61 -6.55
C GLY A 319 44.60 51.23 -5.84
N ASN A 320 44.50 51.34 -4.51
CA ASN A 320 44.29 52.58 -3.74
C ASN A 320 43.11 53.43 -4.22
N GLY A 321 42.05 53.50 -3.41
CA GLY A 321 40.94 54.46 -3.60
C GLY A 321 39.74 54.20 -2.70
N SER A 322 39.72 54.85 -1.55
CA SER A 322 38.58 54.97 -0.64
C SER A 322 37.53 55.97 -1.12
N GLU A 323 36.31 55.85 -0.59
CA GLU A 323 35.29 56.87 -0.25
C GLU A 323 33.89 56.73 -0.91
N ALA A 324 32.90 57.00 -0.05
CA ALA A 324 31.46 57.27 -0.26
C ALA A 324 30.60 56.06 -0.71
N ASP A 325 29.68 55.50 0.07
CA ASP A 325 28.69 56.06 1.02
C ASP A 325 27.81 57.15 0.38
N GLU A 326 26.83 56.71 -0.43
CA GLU A 326 25.50 57.32 -0.68
C GLU A 326 24.89 56.71 -1.96
N ASP A 327 24.13 55.61 -1.83
CA ASP A 327 22.93 55.32 -2.66
C ASP A 327 22.37 53.93 -2.33
N LYS A 328 21.34 53.88 -1.46
CA LYS A 328 20.66 52.64 -1.06
C LYS A 328 19.13 52.79 -0.99
N LYS A 329 18.53 53.55 -1.92
CA LYS A 329 17.08 53.78 -1.95
C LYS A 329 16.39 53.66 -3.33
N ALA A 330 17.02 52.99 -4.30
CA ALA A 330 16.41 52.76 -5.61
C ALA A 330 16.05 51.28 -5.92
N ASP A 331 16.62 50.29 -5.23
CA ASP A 331 16.44 48.86 -5.58
C ASP A 331 15.13 48.22 -5.09
N ASP A 332 14.44 48.78 -4.09
CA ASP A 332 13.21 48.17 -3.57
C ASP A 332 11.97 48.40 -4.45
N LYS A 333 12.08 49.20 -5.52
CA LYS A 333 10.95 49.49 -6.41
C LYS A 333 10.94 48.69 -7.72
N GLU A 334 12.07 48.09 -8.08
CA GLU A 334 12.18 47.27 -9.29
C GLU A 334 11.85 45.79 -9.02
N LYS A 335 12.02 45.31 -7.77
CA LYS A 335 11.64 43.95 -7.38
C LYS A 335 10.12 43.75 -7.18
N ALA A 336 9.39 44.80 -6.81
CA ALA A 336 7.94 44.73 -6.62
C ALA A 336 7.13 44.76 -7.94
N ALA A 337 7.76 45.08 -9.07
CA ALA A 337 7.09 45.12 -10.38
C ALA A 337 7.22 43.83 -11.20
N GLN A 338 8.03 42.86 -10.76
CA GLN A 338 8.22 41.57 -11.46
C GLN A 338 7.34 40.43 -10.93
N GLU A 339 6.66 40.59 -9.79
CA GLU A 339 5.78 39.52 -9.24
C GLU A 339 4.33 39.58 -9.79
N GLU A 340 3.93 40.63 -10.50
CA GLU A 340 2.56 40.77 -11.04
C GLU A 340 2.37 40.20 -12.47
N GLU A 341 3.42 39.76 -13.17
CA GLU A 341 3.30 39.29 -14.58
C GLU A 341 3.21 37.76 -14.77
N ASP A 342 3.30 36.95 -13.72
CA ASP A 342 3.45 35.49 -13.83
C ASP A 342 2.15 34.66 -13.68
N ASP A 343 0.97 35.30 -13.79
CA ASP A 343 -0.30 34.57 -13.79
C ASP A 343 -0.59 33.94 -15.15
N VAL A 344 -0.79 32.61 -15.16
CA VAL A 344 -1.24 31.87 -16.34
C VAL A 344 -2.62 32.42 -16.75
N PRO A 345 -2.78 32.93 -17.98
CA PRO A 345 -4.08 33.38 -18.47
C PRO A 345 -5.16 32.30 -18.28
N GLU A 346 -6.37 32.68 -17.85
CA GLU A 346 -7.46 31.73 -17.57
C GLU A 346 -7.80 30.83 -18.77
N ASP A 347 -7.59 31.30 -20.00
CA ASP A 347 -7.80 30.54 -21.24
C ASP A 347 -6.73 29.45 -21.48
N GLN A 348 -5.64 29.46 -20.72
CA GLN A 348 -4.57 28.45 -20.74
C GLN A 348 -4.58 27.52 -19.53
N ALA A 349 -5.55 27.69 -18.63
CA ALA A 349 -5.74 26.82 -17.48
C ALA A 349 -6.04 25.40 -17.95
N VAL A 350 -5.29 24.44 -17.41
CA VAL A 350 -5.53 23.03 -17.71
C VAL A 350 -6.49 22.45 -16.67
N ASP A 351 -7.40 21.61 -17.15
CA ASP A 351 -8.27 20.81 -16.30
C ASP A 351 -7.44 19.87 -15.41
N MET A 352 -7.63 19.97 -14.09
CA MET A 352 -6.96 19.11 -13.12
C MET A 352 -7.26 17.64 -13.34
N HIS A 353 -8.47 17.29 -13.79
CA HIS A 353 -8.81 15.91 -14.10
C HIS A 353 -7.90 15.33 -15.20
N ALA A 354 -7.55 16.14 -16.20
CA ALA A 354 -6.61 15.75 -17.25
C ALA A 354 -5.19 15.54 -16.70
N VAL A 355 -4.72 16.40 -15.78
CA VAL A 355 -3.42 16.24 -15.10
C VAL A 355 -3.37 14.90 -14.36
N HIS A 356 -4.32 14.65 -13.45
CA HIS A 356 -4.35 13.44 -12.64
C HIS A 356 -4.52 12.19 -13.50
N THR A 357 -5.39 12.24 -14.51
CA THR A 357 -5.60 11.12 -15.44
C THR A 357 -4.34 10.81 -16.23
N THR A 358 -3.62 11.82 -16.72
CA THR A 358 -2.36 11.63 -17.44
C THR A 358 -1.32 10.93 -16.59
N LEU A 359 -1.12 11.41 -15.36
CA LEU A 359 -0.14 10.87 -14.43
C LEU A 359 -0.45 9.42 -14.03
N LEU A 360 -1.73 9.10 -13.80
CA LEU A 360 -2.16 7.72 -13.56
C LEU A 360 -2.00 6.82 -14.79
N GLN A 361 -2.17 7.32 -16.01
CA GLN A 361 -1.89 6.52 -17.20
C GLN A 361 -0.40 6.24 -17.37
N ALA A 362 0.46 7.21 -17.07
CA ALA A 362 1.90 7.00 -17.07
C ALA A 362 2.32 5.89 -16.10
N SER A 363 1.70 5.83 -14.91
CA SER A 363 2.04 4.81 -13.91
C SER A 363 1.74 3.38 -14.39
N TYR A 364 0.68 3.18 -15.18
CA TYR A 364 0.42 1.88 -15.82
C TYR A 364 1.44 1.54 -16.91
N HIS A 365 1.86 2.52 -17.71
CA HIS A 365 2.90 2.31 -18.72
C HIS A 365 4.25 1.95 -18.08
N ILE A 366 4.56 2.53 -16.92
CA ILE A 366 5.77 2.21 -16.16
C ILE A 366 5.79 0.73 -15.74
N ASP A 367 4.68 0.21 -15.19
CA ASP A 367 4.58 -1.20 -14.81
C ASP A 367 4.78 -2.13 -16.02
N GLU A 368 4.08 -1.85 -17.12
CA GLU A 368 4.18 -2.64 -18.35
C GLU A 368 5.62 -2.69 -18.91
N GLU A 369 6.31 -1.54 -18.94
CA GLU A 369 7.66 -1.46 -19.48
C GLU A 369 8.69 -2.11 -18.54
N LEU A 370 8.61 -1.87 -17.22
CA LEU A 370 9.62 -2.35 -16.27
C LEU A 370 9.48 -3.81 -15.87
N LYS A 371 8.27 -4.37 -15.97
CA LYS A 371 8.05 -5.79 -15.72
C LYS A 371 8.96 -6.70 -16.55
N ALA A 372 9.27 -6.30 -17.79
CA ALA A 372 10.16 -7.06 -18.66
C ALA A 372 11.62 -7.06 -18.17
N PHE A 373 12.03 -6.02 -17.44
CA PHE A 373 13.40 -5.85 -16.98
C PHE A 373 13.65 -6.50 -15.63
N PHE A 374 12.71 -6.37 -14.69
CA PHE A 374 12.87 -6.93 -13.35
C PHE A 374 12.43 -8.40 -13.26
N GLY A 375 11.63 -8.90 -14.21
CA GLY A 375 10.99 -10.21 -14.13
C GLY A 375 9.79 -10.25 -13.19
N GLU A 376 9.60 -9.20 -12.39
CA GLU A 376 8.47 -8.95 -11.49
C GLU A 376 7.85 -7.58 -11.80
N PRO A 377 6.55 -7.38 -11.56
CA PRO A 377 5.90 -6.08 -11.81
C PRO A 377 6.40 -5.02 -10.82
N LEU A 378 6.72 -3.82 -11.33
CA LEU A 378 6.96 -2.64 -10.52
C LEU A 378 5.69 -1.80 -10.52
N GLU A 379 4.92 -1.90 -9.45
CA GLU A 379 3.61 -1.26 -9.36
C GLU A 379 3.71 0.09 -8.64
N LEU A 380 3.11 1.11 -9.25
CA LEU A 380 2.86 2.42 -8.67
C LEU A 380 1.36 2.56 -8.37
N TYR A 381 1.00 2.72 -7.10
CA TYR A 381 -0.38 2.73 -6.61
C TYR A 381 -0.60 3.85 -5.58
N ASP A 382 -1.83 3.98 -5.06
CA ASP A 382 -2.24 5.01 -4.09
C ASP A 382 -1.81 6.43 -4.48
N TYR A 383 -2.17 6.82 -5.70
CA TYR A 383 -1.84 8.14 -6.23
C TYR A 383 -2.42 9.27 -5.37
N VAL A 384 -1.56 10.22 -4.98
CA VAL A 384 -1.93 11.47 -4.31
C VAL A 384 -1.32 12.67 -5.03
N GLY A 385 -2.16 13.61 -5.47
CA GLY A 385 -1.76 14.87 -6.08
C GLY A 385 -2.00 16.07 -5.14
N ARG A 386 -1.00 16.91 -4.93
CA ARG A 386 -1.12 18.14 -4.11
C ARG A 386 -0.12 19.21 -4.51
N VAL A 387 -0.34 20.45 -4.09
CA VAL A 387 0.70 21.48 -4.15
C VAL A 387 1.48 21.52 -2.83
N ILE A 388 2.81 21.64 -2.94
CA ILE A 388 3.75 21.59 -1.81
C ILE A 388 4.94 22.53 -2.06
N THR A 389 5.53 23.07 -0.99
CA THR A 389 6.78 23.84 -1.07
C THR A 389 8.01 22.92 -1.06
N LYS A 390 9.16 23.38 -1.56
CA LYS A 390 10.45 22.67 -1.42
C LYS A 390 10.75 22.23 0.02
N ARG A 391 10.48 23.11 1.00
CA ARG A 391 10.69 22.80 2.43
C ARG A 391 9.83 21.65 2.93
N GLU A 392 8.54 21.67 2.60
CA GLU A 392 7.59 20.64 3.01
C GLU A 392 7.91 19.30 2.34
N LEU A 393 8.32 19.32 1.06
CA LEU A 393 8.75 18.12 0.35
C LEU A 393 9.96 17.48 1.01
N LEU A 394 11.01 18.25 1.29
CA LEU A 394 12.25 17.73 1.90
C LEU A 394 12.03 17.17 3.31
N LYS A 395 11.05 17.67 4.06
CA LYS A 395 10.70 17.16 5.40
C LYS A 395 10.08 15.77 5.40
N ARG A 396 9.55 15.29 4.27
CA ARG A 396 8.93 13.96 4.16
C ARG A 396 9.95 12.83 4.19
N PHE A 397 11.21 13.13 3.90
CA PHE A 397 12.25 12.12 3.80
C PHE A 397 13.07 12.03 5.09
N GLN A 398 13.16 10.83 5.66
CA GLN A 398 13.96 10.57 6.87
C GLN A 398 15.43 10.20 6.56
N GLY A 399 15.74 9.88 5.30
CA GLY A 399 17.05 9.42 4.85
C GLY A 399 17.65 10.23 3.69
N LYS A 400 18.73 9.72 3.10
CA LYS A 400 19.25 10.25 1.83
C LYS A 400 18.27 9.90 0.71
N ILE A 401 18.17 10.78 -0.27
CA ILE A 401 17.34 10.59 -1.45
C ILE A 401 18.17 10.75 -2.72
N VAL A 402 17.66 10.20 -3.81
CA VAL A 402 18.14 10.46 -5.16
C VAL A 402 17.14 11.37 -5.84
N VAL A 403 17.57 12.59 -6.17
CA VAL A 403 16.79 13.56 -6.93
C VAL A 403 17.22 13.51 -8.38
N THR A 404 16.27 13.32 -9.29
CA THR A 404 16.55 13.35 -10.73
C THR A 404 15.83 14.51 -11.40
N ASN A 405 16.59 15.36 -12.08
CA ASN A 405 16.05 16.44 -12.91
C ASN A 405 15.55 15.83 -14.22
N MET A 406 14.35 16.22 -14.62
CA MET A 406 13.75 15.87 -15.88
C MET A 406 13.54 17.13 -16.70
N ALA A 407 14.27 17.24 -17.81
CA ALA A 407 14.08 18.31 -18.78
C ALA A 407 12.71 18.14 -19.46
N ILE A 408 11.90 19.20 -19.43
CA ILE A 408 10.60 19.28 -20.08
C ILE A 408 10.73 20.05 -21.38
N SER A 409 10.16 19.50 -22.45
CA SER A 409 10.11 20.13 -23.77
C SER A 409 8.78 19.86 -24.46
N GLY A 410 8.45 20.60 -25.51
CA GLY A 410 7.21 20.47 -26.26
C GLY A 410 6.47 21.80 -26.29
N ASP A 411 5.22 21.81 -25.85
CA ASP A 411 4.41 23.03 -25.78
C ASP A 411 4.87 23.97 -24.65
N THR A 412 5.51 23.42 -23.62
CA THR A 412 6.19 24.20 -22.58
C THR A 412 7.61 23.67 -22.38
N TYR A 413 8.46 24.51 -21.78
CA TYR A 413 9.86 24.19 -21.49
C TYR A 413 10.16 24.49 -20.03
N GLY A 414 10.97 23.64 -19.41
CA GLY A 414 11.40 23.81 -18.03
C GLY A 414 11.96 22.53 -17.45
N GLU A 415 11.88 22.41 -16.13
CA GLU A 415 12.35 21.25 -15.40
C GLU A 415 11.24 20.71 -14.49
N ALA A 416 11.10 19.40 -14.48
CA ALA A 416 10.41 18.64 -13.45
C ALA A 416 11.44 17.80 -12.70
N PHE A 417 11.01 17.15 -11.63
CA PHE A 417 11.93 16.45 -10.74
C PHE A 417 11.29 15.17 -10.23
N THR A 418 12.11 14.15 -9.98
CA THR A 418 11.72 12.99 -9.19
C THR A 418 12.55 12.89 -7.93
N ALA A 419 12.00 12.29 -6.89
CA ALA A 419 12.71 11.95 -5.67
C ALA A 419 12.35 10.53 -5.23
N VAL A 420 13.37 9.74 -4.93
CA VAL A 420 13.28 8.36 -4.45
C VAL A 420 14.23 8.17 -3.28
N ALA A 421 13.89 7.34 -2.31
CA ALA A 421 14.81 6.96 -1.24
C ALA A 421 16.10 6.35 -1.81
N LEU A 422 17.26 6.68 -1.23
CA LEU A 422 18.54 6.15 -1.71
C LEU A 422 18.59 4.62 -1.71
N ASP A 423 18.01 4.01 -0.68
CA ASP A 423 18.00 2.56 -0.51
C ASP A 423 17.21 1.88 -1.63
N ASP A 424 16.07 2.47 -2.03
CA ASP A 424 15.25 1.97 -3.13
C ASP A 424 15.90 2.25 -4.49
N ALA A 425 16.58 3.37 -4.67
CA ALA A 425 17.36 3.64 -5.88
C ALA A 425 18.50 2.63 -6.06
N ILE A 426 19.23 2.30 -4.98
CA ILE A 426 20.24 1.24 -4.98
C ILE A 426 19.57 -0.10 -5.29
N PHE A 427 18.47 -0.42 -4.64
CA PHE A 427 17.75 -1.68 -4.84
C PHE A 427 17.31 -1.86 -6.30
N LEU A 428 16.61 -0.87 -6.87
CA LEU A 428 16.12 -0.90 -8.24
C LEU A 428 17.28 -0.96 -9.25
N GLY A 429 18.30 -0.11 -9.09
CA GLY A 429 19.48 -0.14 -9.96
C GLY A 429 20.21 -1.48 -9.91
N ALA A 430 20.50 -1.98 -8.70
CA ALA A 430 21.21 -3.23 -8.51
C ALA A 430 20.42 -4.47 -8.98
N THR A 431 19.08 -4.44 -8.87
CA THR A 431 18.21 -5.51 -9.37
C THR A 431 18.22 -5.52 -10.90
N LEU A 432 18.20 -4.34 -11.54
CA LEU A 432 18.26 -4.24 -13.00
C LEU A 432 19.53 -4.86 -13.59
N ILE A 433 20.67 -4.71 -12.91
CA ILE A 433 21.94 -5.36 -13.29
C ILE A 433 22.14 -6.75 -12.66
N MET A 434 21.06 -7.36 -12.16
CA MET A 434 21.01 -8.74 -11.66
C MET A 434 22.02 -9.05 -10.54
N LEU A 435 22.28 -8.10 -9.65
CA LEU A 435 23.12 -8.36 -8.49
C LEU A 435 22.42 -9.32 -7.51
N PRO A 436 23.16 -10.24 -6.87
CA PRO A 436 22.60 -11.11 -5.83
C PRO A 436 22.07 -10.29 -4.63
N THR A 437 20.97 -10.75 -4.02
CA THR A 437 20.28 -10.07 -2.92
C THR A 437 21.21 -9.70 -1.75
N GLU A 438 22.18 -10.54 -1.41
CA GLU A 438 23.16 -10.29 -0.33
C GLU A 438 24.07 -9.11 -0.66
N GLU A 439 24.43 -8.97 -1.93
CA GLU A 439 25.20 -7.84 -2.42
C GLU A 439 24.37 -6.56 -2.45
N ILE A 440 23.13 -6.63 -2.90
CA ILE A 440 22.20 -5.49 -2.87
C ILE A 440 22.07 -4.98 -1.42
N ASN A 441 21.77 -5.86 -0.47
CA ASN A 441 21.64 -5.50 0.94
C ASN A 441 22.93 -4.93 1.55
N ARG A 442 24.09 -5.44 1.12
CA ARG A 442 25.40 -4.86 1.51
C ARG A 442 25.57 -3.45 0.95
N LYS A 443 25.17 -3.19 -0.29
CA LYS A 443 25.27 -1.86 -0.91
C LYS A 443 24.32 -0.85 -0.27
N ILE A 444 23.08 -1.26 0.03
CA ILE A 444 22.09 -0.47 0.76
C ILE A 444 22.65 -0.07 2.14
N ARG A 445 23.11 -1.03 2.96
CA ARG A 445 23.68 -0.75 4.29
C ARG A 445 24.85 0.23 4.27
N ASN A 446 25.64 0.21 3.20
CA ASN A 446 26.79 1.11 3.04
C ASN A 446 26.40 2.46 2.41
N GLY A 447 25.16 2.62 1.93
CA GLY A 447 24.74 3.76 1.11
C GLY A 447 25.59 3.93 -0.14
N HIS A 448 26.10 2.83 -0.70
CA HIS A 448 26.97 2.83 -1.88
C HIS A 448 26.14 2.88 -3.15
N PHE A 449 25.75 4.08 -3.56
CA PHE A 449 25.16 4.36 -4.86
C PHE A 449 26.26 4.85 -5.81
N ARG A 450 26.94 3.90 -6.47
CA ARG A 450 28.11 4.16 -7.33
C ARG A 450 27.72 4.11 -8.81
N GLU A 451 28.70 4.21 -9.70
CA GLU A 451 28.50 4.27 -11.15
C GLU A 451 27.58 3.16 -11.67
N ASP A 452 27.82 1.90 -11.33
CA ASP A 452 27.00 0.79 -11.84
C ASP A 452 25.52 0.88 -11.39
N GLU A 453 25.25 1.09 -10.10
CA GLU A 453 23.87 1.21 -9.58
C GLU A 453 23.20 2.49 -10.06
N SER A 454 23.96 3.58 -10.12
CA SER A 454 23.47 4.89 -10.53
C SER A 454 23.15 4.93 -12.02
N ASP A 455 23.95 4.27 -12.86
CA ASP A 455 23.70 4.15 -14.29
C ASP A 455 22.48 3.27 -14.55
N ALA A 456 22.43 2.10 -13.90
CA ALA A 456 21.29 1.20 -13.97
C ALA A 456 19.99 1.84 -13.48
N PHE A 457 20.01 2.51 -12.31
CA PHE A 457 18.85 3.27 -11.84
C PHE A 457 18.52 4.45 -12.77
N GLY A 458 19.52 5.05 -13.40
CA GLY A 458 19.33 6.04 -14.46
C GLY A 458 18.52 5.50 -15.64
N GLU A 459 18.70 4.22 -16.01
CA GLU A 459 17.87 3.56 -17.02
C GLU A 459 16.43 3.34 -16.56
N VAL A 460 16.22 3.02 -15.28
CA VAL A 460 14.87 2.99 -14.70
C VAL A 460 14.19 4.36 -14.85
N ILE A 461 14.89 5.45 -14.51
CA ILE A 461 14.33 6.81 -14.66
C ILE A 461 14.12 7.20 -16.14
N ASN A 462 14.96 6.72 -17.06
CA ASN A 462 14.71 6.93 -18.50
C ASN A 462 13.38 6.29 -18.94
N ILE A 463 13.08 5.08 -18.46
CA ILE A 463 11.82 4.39 -18.75
C ILE A 463 10.64 5.17 -18.15
N PHE A 464 10.77 5.65 -16.91
CA PHE A 464 9.76 6.55 -16.32
C PHE A 464 9.52 7.78 -17.21
N ALA A 465 10.59 8.46 -17.63
CA ALA A 465 10.49 9.63 -18.49
C ALA A 465 9.81 9.32 -19.84
N GLY A 466 10.10 8.14 -20.43
CA GLY A 466 9.45 7.63 -21.63
C GLY A 466 7.95 7.42 -21.46
N ALA A 467 7.56 6.69 -20.41
CA ALA A 467 6.17 6.42 -20.06
C ALA A 467 5.37 7.69 -19.76
N TYR A 468 5.95 8.64 -19.00
CA TYR A 468 5.33 9.94 -18.78
C TYR A 468 5.19 10.71 -20.10
N SER A 469 6.22 10.76 -20.94
CA SER A 469 6.14 11.45 -22.25
C SER A 469 5.04 10.88 -23.14
N ALA A 470 4.88 9.55 -23.17
CA ALA A 470 3.81 8.90 -23.90
C ALA A 470 2.43 9.30 -23.36
N ALA A 471 2.25 9.22 -22.04
CA ALA A 471 1.00 9.59 -21.40
C ALA A 471 0.65 11.07 -21.60
N PHE A 472 1.61 11.99 -21.46
CA PHE A 472 1.41 13.40 -21.73
C PHE A 472 1.07 13.67 -23.21
N GLY A 473 1.63 12.91 -24.14
CA GLY A 473 1.27 13.00 -25.55
C GLY A 473 -0.16 12.52 -25.87
N ASP A 474 -0.66 11.55 -25.11
CA ASP A 474 -1.94 10.89 -25.39
C ASP A 474 -3.13 11.48 -24.60
N TYR A 475 -2.89 11.91 -23.35
CA TYR A 475 -3.96 12.25 -22.40
C TYR A 475 -3.93 13.70 -21.92
N PHE A 476 -2.81 14.40 -22.09
CA PHE A 476 -2.69 15.79 -21.65
C PHE A 476 -2.98 16.76 -22.80
N PRO A 477 -3.68 17.89 -22.55
CA PRO A 477 -3.97 18.86 -23.62
C PRO A 477 -2.74 19.49 -24.26
N LYS A 478 -1.61 19.50 -23.54
CA LYS A 478 -0.32 20.02 -24.01
C LYS A 478 0.63 18.85 -24.24
N ASN A 479 1.37 18.87 -25.35
CA ASN A 479 2.39 17.88 -25.61
C ASN A 479 3.63 18.17 -24.76
N LEU A 480 3.84 17.37 -23.71
CA LEU A 480 5.03 17.45 -22.86
C LEU A 480 5.89 16.20 -23.07
N ARG A 481 7.17 16.42 -23.30
CA ARG A 481 8.20 15.39 -23.38
C ARG A 481 9.17 15.55 -22.23
N LEU A 482 9.30 14.50 -21.44
CA LEU A 482 10.18 14.38 -20.31
C LEU A 482 11.44 13.65 -20.76
N LYS A 483 12.60 14.16 -20.36
CA LYS A 483 13.89 13.49 -20.55
C LYS A 483 14.70 13.59 -19.28
N LYS A 484 15.24 12.47 -18.81
CA LYS A 484 16.23 12.47 -17.73
C LYS A 484 17.40 13.38 -18.09
N ASP A 485 17.74 14.29 -17.18
CA ASP A 485 18.89 15.19 -17.32
C ASP A 485 20.00 14.77 -16.35
N ARG A 486 20.02 15.33 -15.14
CA ARG A 486 21.00 15.03 -14.08
C ARG A 486 20.37 14.29 -12.90
N MET A 487 21.17 13.48 -12.23
CA MET A 487 20.78 12.77 -11.01
C MET A 487 21.75 13.09 -9.88
N THR A 488 21.23 13.40 -8.69
CA THR A 488 22.04 13.81 -7.55
C THR A 488 21.57 13.14 -6.26
N THR A 489 22.53 12.69 -5.45
CA THR A 489 22.23 12.17 -4.11
C THR A 489 22.22 13.31 -3.11
N VAL A 490 21.12 13.43 -2.37
CA VAL A 490 20.85 14.57 -1.50
C VAL A 490 20.57 14.05 -0.09
N ALA A 491 21.11 14.74 0.91
CA ALA A 491 20.68 14.59 2.30
C ALA A 491 19.70 15.75 2.61
N PRO A 492 18.38 15.49 2.70
CA PRO A 492 17.36 16.54 2.82
C PRO A 492 17.63 17.53 3.98
N THR A 493 18.16 17.02 5.09
CA THR A 493 18.52 17.80 6.29
C THR A 493 19.68 18.78 6.09
N LYS A 494 20.45 18.65 5.00
CA LYS A 494 21.61 19.50 4.68
C LYS A 494 21.34 20.47 3.52
N VAL A 495 20.17 20.40 2.90
CA VAL A 495 19.82 21.26 1.78
C VAL A 495 19.47 22.65 2.30
N ASP A 496 20.11 23.66 1.73
CA ASP A 496 19.62 25.04 1.87
C ASP A 496 18.36 25.17 1.02
N VAL A 497 17.22 25.40 1.68
CA VAL A 497 15.91 25.53 1.04
C VAL A 497 15.93 26.65 -0.01
N THR A 498 16.71 27.71 0.21
CA THR A 498 16.79 28.88 -0.67
C THR A 498 17.76 28.71 -1.84
N ALA A 499 18.56 27.64 -1.84
CA ALA A 499 19.48 27.36 -2.94
C ALA A 499 18.74 26.85 -4.17
N GLU A 500 19.30 27.09 -5.35
CA GLU A 500 18.80 26.55 -6.64
C GLU A 500 18.99 25.02 -6.75
N GLU A 501 19.82 24.44 -5.89
CA GLU A 501 20.09 23.00 -5.87
C GLU A 501 19.48 22.33 -4.63
N PRO A 502 19.06 21.05 -4.72
CA PRO A 502 19.05 20.20 -5.93
C PRO A 502 18.02 20.63 -7.00
N PHE A 503 17.03 21.42 -6.58
CA PHE A 503 16.05 22.09 -7.44
C PHE A 503 15.67 23.46 -6.84
N PRO A 504 15.13 24.40 -7.64
CA PRO A 504 14.82 25.76 -7.20
C PRO A 504 13.89 25.83 -5.98
N ASP A 505 13.91 26.95 -5.26
CA ASP A 505 12.86 27.23 -4.27
C ASP A 505 11.54 27.59 -4.98
N GLY A 506 10.42 27.20 -4.38
CA GLY A 506 9.10 27.44 -4.96
C GLY A 506 8.03 26.44 -4.54
N ASP A 507 6.83 26.67 -5.09
CA ASP A 507 5.71 25.74 -5.02
C ASP A 507 5.79 24.73 -6.18
N TYR A 508 5.42 23.49 -5.87
CA TYR A 508 5.45 22.34 -6.76
C TYR A 508 4.13 21.59 -6.69
N PHE A 509 3.58 21.20 -7.84
CA PHE A 509 2.60 20.13 -7.90
C PHE A 509 3.33 18.80 -7.72
N LEU A 510 3.03 18.09 -6.64
CA LEU A 510 3.58 16.80 -6.27
C LEU A 510 2.57 15.69 -6.56
N ALA A 511 3.00 14.72 -7.35
CA ALA A 511 2.41 13.41 -7.50
C ALA A 511 3.20 12.40 -6.67
N THR A 512 2.55 11.82 -5.67
CA THR A 512 3.10 10.76 -4.82
C THR A 512 2.45 9.43 -5.17
N TYR A 513 3.24 8.37 -5.18
CA TYR A 513 2.79 7.00 -5.39
C TYR A 513 3.41 6.09 -4.33
N SER A 514 2.60 5.20 -3.76
CA SER A 514 3.13 3.98 -3.14
C SER A 514 3.77 3.11 -4.21
N MET A 515 4.88 2.45 -3.88
CA MET A 515 5.66 1.66 -4.83
C MET A 515 5.94 0.27 -4.29
N ARG A 516 5.87 -0.76 -5.13
CA ARG A 516 6.30 -2.13 -4.80
C ARG A 516 6.90 -2.84 -6.00
N LEU A 517 7.92 -3.66 -5.77
CA LEU A 517 8.47 -4.57 -6.78
C LEU A 517 8.13 -6.01 -6.38
N GLY A 518 7.26 -6.67 -7.15
CA GLY A 518 6.73 -7.98 -6.77
C GLY A 518 6.01 -7.91 -5.42
N SER A 519 6.48 -8.71 -4.44
CA SER A 519 5.95 -8.69 -3.07
C SER A 519 6.68 -7.69 -2.15
N ARG A 520 7.77 -7.08 -2.60
CA ARG A 520 8.58 -6.20 -1.75
C ARG A 520 8.02 -4.76 -1.79
N PRO A 521 7.54 -4.23 -0.65
CA PRO A 521 7.20 -2.82 -0.58
C PRO A 521 8.47 -1.97 -0.67
N LEU A 522 8.36 -0.84 -1.37
CA LEU A 522 9.38 0.20 -1.46
C LEU A 522 8.80 1.49 -0.87
N GLN A 523 9.63 2.50 -0.61
CA GLN A 523 9.15 3.81 -0.16
C GLN A 523 8.43 4.55 -1.30
N GLU A 524 7.76 5.65 -0.94
CA GLU A 524 7.01 6.47 -1.89
C GLU A 524 7.89 6.97 -3.04
N PHE A 525 7.36 6.90 -4.27
CA PHE A 525 7.90 7.55 -5.44
C PHE A 525 7.28 8.94 -5.61
N HIS A 526 8.11 9.97 -5.72
CA HIS A 526 7.66 11.35 -5.87
C HIS A 526 8.04 11.89 -7.24
N LEU A 527 7.06 12.42 -7.98
CA LEU A 527 7.25 13.19 -9.20
C LEU A 527 6.64 14.57 -8.99
N PHE A 528 7.38 15.63 -9.28
CA PHE A 528 6.90 16.98 -9.03
C PHE A 528 7.29 17.99 -10.12
N PHE A 529 6.36 18.92 -10.36
CA PHE A 529 6.41 19.92 -11.43
C PHE A 529 6.17 21.32 -10.86
N PRO A 530 6.88 22.35 -11.34
CA PRO A 530 6.39 23.71 -11.17
C PRO A 530 4.97 23.83 -11.74
N PRO A 531 3.97 24.34 -10.97
CA PRO A 531 2.56 24.36 -11.38
C PRO A 531 2.33 24.97 -12.77
N LYS A 532 3.13 25.98 -13.13
CA LYS A 532 3.10 26.63 -14.44
C LYS A 532 3.35 25.70 -15.63
N LEU A 533 4.16 24.65 -15.49
CA LEU A 533 4.42 23.68 -16.57
C LEU A 533 3.18 22.85 -16.89
N LEU A 534 2.34 22.62 -15.89
CA LEU A 534 1.08 21.90 -16.02
C LEU A 534 -0.10 22.84 -16.33
N GLY A 535 0.11 24.16 -16.46
CA GLY A 535 -0.96 25.13 -16.63
C GLY A 535 -1.92 25.20 -15.43
N ILE A 536 -1.43 24.91 -14.22
CA ILE A 536 -2.20 25.02 -12.99
C ILE A 536 -2.19 26.48 -12.55
N THR A 537 -3.37 27.07 -12.40
CA THR A 537 -3.54 28.47 -11.96
C THR A 537 -3.18 28.63 -10.47
N LYS A 538 -2.90 29.86 -10.02
CA LYS A 538 -2.65 30.14 -8.58
C LYS A 538 -3.84 29.74 -7.70
N GLN A 539 -5.07 29.89 -8.21
CA GLN A 539 -6.27 29.48 -7.48
C GLN A 539 -6.31 27.96 -7.30
N ASN A 540 -6.17 27.19 -8.38
CA ASN A 540 -6.14 25.72 -8.29
C ASN A 540 -4.98 25.25 -7.42
N ALA A 541 -3.81 25.91 -7.52
CA ALA A 541 -2.66 25.58 -6.69
C ALA A 541 -2.92 25.80 -5.20
N LYS A 542 -3.66 26.86 -4.83
CA LYS A 542 -4.08 27.10 -3.45
C LYS A 542 -5.07 26.04 -2.97
N GLU A 543 -6.06 25.69 -3.79
CA GLU A 543 -7.05 24.65 -3.48
C GLU A 543 -6.36 23.29 -3.26
N LEU A 544 -5.42 22.91 -4.14
CA LEU A 544 -4.63 21.67 -4.03
C LEU A 544 -3.62 21.66 -2.87
N LYS A 545 -3.29 22.83 -2.32
CA LYS A 545 -2.44 22.93 -1.11
C LYS A 545 -3.25 22.65 0.15
N GLU A 546 -4.53 23.02 0.15
CA GLU A 546 -5.47 22.84 1.26
C GLU A 546 -6.12 21.45 1.22
N LYS A 547 -6.51 20.97 0.03
CA LYS A 547 -7.18 19.68 -0.17
C LYS A 547 -6.41 18.84 -1.19
N PRO A 548 -5.63 17.82 -0.75
CA PRO A 548 -4.99 16.90 -1.68
C PRO A 548 -6.05 16.12 -2.46
N VAL A 549 -5.78 15.87 -3.74
CA VAL A 549 -6.61 15.00 -4.58
C VAL A 549 -6.01 13.61 -4.48
N THR A 550 -6.71 12.71 -3.82
CA THR A 550 -6.43 11.28 -3.89
C THR A 550 -7.20 10.70 -5.06
N ALA A 551 -6.68 9.64 -5.69
CA ALA A 551 -7.43 8.92 -6.72
C ALA A 551 -8.74 8.27 -6.18
N THR A 552 -9.01 8.39 -4.89
CA THR A 552 -9.98 7.60 -4.13
C THR A 552 -11.07 8.41 -3.40
N GLU A 553 -10.93 9.72 -3.13
CA GLU A 553 -11.78 10.36 -2.08
C GLU A 553 -12.76 11.48 -2.47
N ASP A 554 -12.87 11.91 -3.72
CA ASP A 554 -13.85 12.95 -4.05
C ASP A 554 -15.25 12.39 -4.40
N SER A 555 -15.98 11.92 -3.38
CA SER A 555 -17.46 11.88 -3.33
C SER A 555 -17.95 11.63 -1.89
N SER A 556 -18.05 12.68 -1.08
CA SER A 556 -18.70 12.61 0.24
C SER A 556 -20.22 12.76 0.13
N GLY A 557 -20.96 11.65 0.37
CA GLY A 557 -22.38 11.70 0.74
C GLY A 557 -23.29 10.63 0.12
N GLY A 558 -23.07 9.36 0.49
CA GLY A 558 -23.87 8.20 0.10
C GLY A 558 -23.00 7.12 -0.56
N PRO A 559 -23.29 5.81 -0.41
CA PRO A 559 -22.81 4.88 -1.43
C PRO A 559 -23.38 5.42 -2.74
N GLY A 560 -22.50 5.60 -3.71
CA GLY A 560 -22.81 6.35 -4.93
C GLY A 560 -21.58 6.33 -5.78
N PHE A 561 -21.38 5.24 -6.50
CA PHE A 561 -20.18 5.00 -7.30
C PHE A 561 -19.98 6.14 -8.32
N ALA A 562 -18.85 6.84 -8.20
CA ALA A 562 -18.44 7.85 -9.17
C ALA A 562 -18.23 7.17 -10.53
N THR A 563 -19.07 7.58 -11.47
CA THR A 563 -19.09 7.04 -12.81
C THR A 563 -17.87 7.54 -13.60
N ILE A 564 -17.27 6.69 -14.47
CA ILE A 564 -16.17 7.11 -15.35
C ILE A 564 -16.70 7.77 -16.64
N GLN A 565 -16.50 9.08 -16.73
CA GLN A 565 -16.47 9.78 -18.01
C GLN A 565 -15.20 9.42 -18.78
N ILE A 566 -15.34 8.60 -19.83
CA ILE A 566 -14.25 8.33 -20.78
C ILE A 566 -14.10 9.59 -21.65
N ALA A 567 -12.94 10.23 -21.58
CA ALA A 567 -12.62 11.48 -22.30
C ALA A 567 -13.27 11.58 -23.71
N GLY A 568 -14.35 12.35 -23.77
CA GLY A 568 -15.20 12.55 -24.93
C GLY A 568 -16.61 13.01 -24.54
N GLU A 569 -16.76 14.31 -24.28
CA GLU A 569 -18.02 15.05 -24.02
C GLU A 569 -18.81 14.64 -22.75
N ASP A 570 -19.04 15.63 -21.88
CA ASP A 570 -19.59 15.54 -20.50
C ASP A 570 -21.06 15.08 -20.37
N THR A 571 -21.58 14.21 -21.25
CA THR A 571 -23.01 13.84 -21.24
C THR A 571 -23.30 12.37 -21.55
N GLY A 572 -22.43 11.45 -21.13
CA GLY A 572 -22.75 10.02 -21.19
C GLY A 572 -23.87 9.68 -20.20
N ASN A 573 -24.91 8.95 -20.63
CA ASN A 573 -25.90 8.44 -19.68
C ASN A 573 -25.25 7.36 -18.79
N PRO A 574 -25.54 7.32 -17.49
CA PRO A 574 -25.03 6.29 -16.59
C PRO A 574 -25.48 4.93 -17.07
N ALA A 575 -24.53 4.01 -17.21
CA ALA A 575 -24.80 2.69 -17.75
C ALA A 575 -24.04 1.56 -17.02
N ILE A 576 -24.66 0.39 -16.96
CA ILE A 576 -23.98 -0.86 -16.59
C ILE A 576 -23.56 -1.55 -17.88
N ALA A 577 -22.27 -1.88 -18.01
CA ALA A 577 -21.78 -2.66 -19.13
C ALA A 577 -22.03 -4.15 -18.90
N VAL A 578 -22.63 -4.83 -19.88
CA VAL A 578 -22.79 -6.29 -19.84
C VAL A 578 -22.02 -6.88 -21.00
N LEU A 579 -20.94 -7.58 -20.65
CA LEU A 579 -20.00 -8.21 -21.57
C LEU A 579 -20.26 -9.70 -21.66
N ALA A 580 -20.83 -10.15 -22.78
CA ALA A 580 -21.22 -11.56 -22.94
C ALA A 580 -21.06 -12.03 -24.39
N ASP A 581 -20.45 -13.20 -24.58
CA ASP A 581 -20.38 -13.84 -25.90
C ASP A 581 -21.65 -14.65 -26.22
N ASP A 582 -22.39 -15.13 -25.20
CA ASP A 582 -23.66 -15.82 -25.37
C ASP A 582 -24.83 -14.83 -25.32
N ALA A 583 -25.52 -14.68 -26.45
CA ALA A 583 -26.69 -13.82 -26.60
C ALA A 583 -27.82 -14.16 -25.63
N LYS A 584 -27.96 -15.43 -25.19
CA LYS A 584 -29.00 -15.84 -24.25
C LYS A 584 -28.71 -15.34 -22.83
N GLN A 585 -27.47 -15.49 -22.38
CA GLN A 585 -27.06 -15.02 -21.05
C GLN A 585 -27.07 -13.49 -20.98
N PHE A 586 -26.64 -12.84 -22.06
CA PHE A 586 -26.81 -11.41 -22.23
C PHE A 586 -28.27 -10.98 -22.07
N ALA A 587 -29.18 -11.61 -22.83
CA ALA A 587 -30.60 -11.25 -22.81
C ALA A 587 -31.21 -11.39 -21.41
N ALA A 588 -30.84 -12.45 -20.67
CA ALA A 588 -31.30 -12.66 -19.30
C ALA A 588 -30.83 -11.54 -18.36
N ILE A 589 -29.53 -11.23 -18.33
CA ILE A 589 -28.99 -10.18 -17.45
C ILE A 589 -29.54 -8.79 -17.84
N ASN A 590 -29.69 -8.52 -19.14
CA ASN A 590 -30.27 -7.27 -19.63
C ASN A 590 -31.75 -7.12 -19.23
N GLU A 591 -32.53 -8.20 -19.26
CA GLU A 591 -33.91 -8.22 -18.76
C GLU A 591 -33.96 -7.93 -17.25
N PHE A 592 -33.03 -8.51 -16.48
CA PHE A 592 -32.97 -8.31 -15.02
C PHE A 592 -32.59 -6.87 -14.64
N LEU A 593 -31.67 -6.25 -15.37
CA LEU A 593 -31.22 -4.88 -15.07
C LEU A 593 -32.14 -3.78 -15.63
N GLY A 594 -33.00 -4.11 -16.60
CA GLY A 594 -33.87 -3.14 -17.28
C GLY A 594 -34.86 -2.40 -16.37
N GLU A 595 -35.09 -2.90 -15.14
CA GLU A 595 -35.96 -2.26 -14.15
C GLU A 595 -35.26 -1.18 -13.31
N GLN A 596 -33.94 -1.05 -13.39
CA GLN A 596 -33.14 -0.19 -12.48
C GLN A 596 -32.92 1.25 -12.97
N ASN A 597 -33.65 1.73 -13.99
CA ASN A 597 -33.51 3.10 -14.55
C ASN A 597 -32.07 3.50 -14.96
N VAL A 598 -31.27 2.50 -15.36
CA VAL A 598 -29.87 2.65 -15.77
C VAL A 598 -29.75 2.10 -17.18
N GLU A 599 -29.00 2.77 -18.05
CA GLU A 599 -28.79 2.27 -19.40
C GLU A 599 -27.91 1.02 -19.40
N ILE A 600 -28.12 0.12 -20.36
CA ILE A 600 -27.29 -1.08 -20.48
C ILE A 600 -26.39 -0.94 -21.69
N CYS A 601 -25.08 -0.85 -21.45
CA CYS A 601 -24.08 -0.87 -22.50
C CYS A 601 -23.75 -2.32 -22.88
N GLN A 602 -24.35 -2.80 -23.96
CA GLN A 602 -24.03 -4.11 -24.51
C GLN A 602 -22.73 -4.10 -25.30
N ALA A 603 -21.82 -5.01 -24.95
CA ALA A 603 -20.67 -5.32 -25.80
C ALA A 603 -20.28 -6.80 -25.70
N LYS A 604 -19.56 -7.29 -26.71
CA LYS A 604 -18.87 -8.58 -26.67
C LYS A 604 -17.43 -8.36 -26.26
N LEU A 605 -16.79 -9.41 -25.75
CA LEU A 605 -15.39 -9.37 -25.32
C LEU A 605 -14.42 -9.01 -26.46
N ARG A 606 -14.81 -9.33 -27.70
CA ARG A 606 -14.05 -9.07 -28.92
C ARG A 606 -14.32 -7.69 -29.52
N ASP A 607 -15.29 -6.95 -28.99
CA ASP A 607 -15.60 -5.61 -29.51
C ASP A 607 -14.52 -4.61 -29.09
N ASN A 608 -14.48 -3.47 -29.78
CA ASN A 608 -13.68 -2.32 -29.37
C ASN A 608 -14.36 -1.66 -28.15
N LEU A 609 -14.12 -2.23 -26.96
CA LEU A 609 -14.73 -1.80 -25.71
C LEU A 609 -14.50 -0.30 -25.43
N ARG A 610 -13.34 0.24 -25.82
CA ARG A 610 -13.02 1.67 -25.65
C ARG A 610 -13.99 2.57 -26.41
N GLU A 611 -14.31 2.22 -27.64
CA GLU A 611 -15.26 2.97 -28.47
C GLU A 611 -16.69 2.80 -27.99
N LYS A 612 -17.04 1.58 -27.54
CA LYS A 612 -18.36 1.28 -26.99
C LYS A 612 -18.65 2.01 -25.69
N PHE A 613 -17.69 2.00 -24.77
CA PHE A 613 -17.86 2.63 -23.47
C PHE A 613 -17.80 4.15 -23.55
N ARG A 614 -17.17 4.72 -24.59
CA ARG A 614 -17.02 6.18 -24.75
C ARG A 614 -18.33 6.98 -24.67
N ALA A 615 -19.44 6.39 -25.10
CA ALA A 615 -20.75 7.07 -25.08
C ALA A 615 -21.46 7.02 -23.72
N TYR A 616 -20.88 6.31 -22.74
CA TYR A 616 -21.53 5.99 -21.50
C TYR A 616 -20.65 6.32 -20.32
N ASP A 617 -21.34 6.54 -19.21
CA ASP A 617 -20.72 6.68 -17.93
C ASP A 617 -20.83 5.34 -17.20
N ILE A 618 -19.75 4.53 -17.23
CA ILE A 618 -19.83 3.12 -16.83
C ILE A 618 -19.79 2.99 -15.30
N LEU A 619 -20.92 2.56 -14.72
CA LEU A 619 -21.10 2.33 -13.28
C LEU A 619 -20.47 1.02 -12.80
N GLY A 620 -20.42 0.01 -13.68
CA GLY A 620 -19.93 -1.32 -13.36
C GLY A 620 -20.01 -2.25 -14.56
N VAL A 621 -19.35 -3.40 -14.45
CA VAL A 621 -19.34 -4.41 -15.50
C VAL A 621 -19.81 -5.77 -15.02
N PHE A 622 -20.76 -6.35 -15.73
CA PHE A 622 -21.00 -7.80 -15.69
C PHE A 622 -20.19 -8.47 -16.80
N LEU A 623 -19.17 -9.24 -16.42
CA LEU A 623 -18.40 -10.07 -17.32
C LEU A 623 -18.98 -11.49 -17.32
N VAL A 624 -19.70 -11.85 -18.38
CA VAL A 624 -20.45 -13.10 -18.47
C VAL A 624 -19.76 -14.06 -19.44
N MET A 625 -19.32 -15.19 -18.91
CA MET A 625 -18.39 -16.08 -19.57
C MET A 625 -19.02 -17.46 -19.73
N LYS A 626 -18.93 -18.03 -20.93
CA LYS A 626 -19.48 -19.36 -21.23
C LYS A 626 -18.73 -20.47 -20.50
N ASN A 627 -17.41 -20.32 -20.37
CA ASN A 627 -16.53 -21.20 -19.61
C ASN A 627 -15.56 -20.30 -18.84
N ILE A 628 -15.08 -20.80 -17.70
CA ILE A 628 -13.98 -20.17 -16.98
C ILE A 628 -12.70 -20.98 -17.23
N ASP A 629 -11.74 -20.30 -17.83
CA ASP A 629 -10.37 -20.75 -18.05
C ASP A 629 -9.42 -19.54 -17.93
N GLU A 630 -8.12 -19.78 -17.87
CA GLU A 630 -7.12 -18.70 -17.68
C GLU A 630 -7.17 -17.65 -18.79
N ASN A 631 -7.41 -18.07 -20.04
CA ASN A 631 -7.51 -17.16 -21.17
C ASN A 631 -8.72 -16.23 -21.04
N SER A 632 -9.83 -16.78 -20.57
CA SER A 632 -11.06 -16.03 -20.38
C SER A 632 -10.92 -15.04 -19.21
N LEU A 633 -10.23 -15.41 -18.12
CA LEU A 633 -9.94 -14.52 -16.98
C LEU A 633 -8.97 -13.37 -17.34
N ALA A 634 -8.09 -13.55 -18.33
CA ALA A 634 -7.25 -12.45 -18.84
C ALA A 634 -8.08 -11.27 -19.38
N SER A 635 -9.33 -11.53 -19.80
CA SER A 635 -10.25 -10.46 -20.21
C SER A 635 -10.62 -9.53 -19.05
N LEU A 636 -10.61 -10.03 -17.82
CA LEU A 636 -10.87 -9.22 -16.63
C LEU A 636 -9.77 -8.19 -16.41
N ILE A 637 -8.50 -8.57 -16.60
CA ILE A 637 -7.36 -7.66 -16.56
C ILE A 637 -7.51 -6.58 -17.64
N LYS A 638 -7.90 -6.98 -18.86
CA LYS A 638 -8.14 -6.04 -19.96
C LYS A 638 -9.27 -5.05 -19.65
N ILE A 639 -10.39 -5.52 -19.10
CA ILE A 639 -11.53 -4.67 -18.72
C ILE A 639 -11.13 -3.76 -17.56
N ARG A 640 -10.42 -4.28 -16.57
CA ARG A 640 -9.93 -3.51 -15.42
C ARG A 640 -8.96 -2.43 -15.86
N SER A 641 -8.02 -2.75 -16.75
CA SER A 641 -7.10 -1.78 -17.36
C SER A 641 -7.87 -0.71 -18.14
N LEU A 642 -8.86 -1.12 -18.96
CA LEU A 642 -9.71 -0.20 -19.71
C LEU A 642 -10.49 0.76 -18.82
N LEU A 643 -11.01 0.26 -17.70
CA LEU A 643 -11.79 1.01 -16.70
C LEU A 643 -10.90 1.55 -15.57
N LYS A 644 -9.58 1.47 -15.72
CA LYS A 644 -8.57 2.00 -14.80
C LYS A 644 -8.78 1.58 -13.34
N GLY A 645 -9.31 0.37 -13.12
CA GLY A 645 -9.55 -0.19 -11.80
C GLY A 645 -10.67 0.46 -10.97
N ARG A 646 -11.42 1.42 -11.51
CA ARG A 646 -12.41 2.19 -10.73
C ARG A 646 -13.82 1.58 -10.73
N CYS A 647 -14.18 0.82 -11.76
CA CYS A 647 -15.49 0.18 -11.84
C CYS A 647 -15.44 -1.24 -11.24
N PRO A 648 -16.43 -1.63 -10.43
CA PRO A 648 -16.55 -3.00 -9.96
C PRO A 648 -16.88 -3.93 -11.13
N ILE A 649 -16.19 -5.06 -11.17
CA ILE A 649 -16.41 -6.11 -12.16
C ILE A 649 -17.01 -7.31 -11.44
N ILE A 650 -18.22 -7.70 -11.83
CA ILE A 650 -18.86 -8.94 -11.39
C ILE A 650 -18.67 -9.97 -12.49
N VAL A 651 -18.12 -11.13 -12.15
CA VAL A 651 -17.85 -12.20 -13.11
C VAL A 651 -18.89 -13.29 -12.99
N ALA A 652 -19.57 -13.61 -14.09
CA ALA A 652 -20.59 -14.65 -14.15
C ALA A 652 -20.12 -15.82 -15.02
N ALA A 653 -20.05 -17.03 -14.46
CA ALA A 653 -19.63 -18.25 -15.17
C ALA A 653 -20.33 -19.51 -14.63
N PRO A 654 -20.47 -20.61 -15.40
CA PRO A 654 -21.30 -21.74 -14.99
C PRO A 654 -20.68 -22.69 -13.96
N LYS A 655 -19.36 -22.68 -13.84
CA LYS A 655 -18.62 -23.53 -12.90
C LYS A 655 -17.51 -22.71 -12.31
N TRP A 656 -17.38 -22.74 -10.99
CA TRP A 656 -16.30 -22.11 -10.26
C TRP A 656 -15.61 -23.17 -9.42
N ASP A 657 -14.29 -23.17 -9.44
CA ASP A 657 -13.49 -23.86 -8.45
C ASP A 657 -12.76 -22.84 -7.59
N ARG A 658 -12.24 -23.28 -6.43
CA ARG A 658 -11.54 -22.40 -5.48
C ARG A 658 -10.38 -21.65 -6.12
N SER A 659 -9.64 -22.25 -7.05
CA SER A 659 -8.48 -21.63 -7.70
C SER A 659 -8.92 -20.49 -8.63
N MET A 660 -9.97 -20.71 -9.42
CA MET A 660 -10.50 -19.72 -10.35
C MET A 660 -11.16 -18.55 -9.64
N VAL A 661 -11.81 -18.79 -8.49
CA VAL A 661 -12.34 -17.70 -7.64
C VAL A 661 -11.21 -16.81 -7.14
N ILE A 662 -10.16 -17.41 -6.56
CA ILE A 662 -9.00 -16.66 -6.06
C ILE A 662 -8.33 -15.87 -7.19
N LYS A 663 -8.17 -16.47 -8.37
CA LYS A 663 -7.61 -15.78 -9.56
C LYS A 663 -8.50 -14.64 -10.06
N ALA A 664 -9.82 -14.83 -10.11
CA ALA A 664 -10.73 -13.78 -10.54
C ALA A 664 -10.66 -12.58 -9.59
N VAL A 665 -10.67 -12.83 -8.28
CA VAL A 665 -10.55 -11.79 -7.26
C VAL A 665 -9.19 -11.10 -7.32
N SER A 666 -8.09 -11.84 -7.46
CA SER A 666 -6.75 -11.24 -7.59
C SER A 666 -6.60 -10.39 -8.85
N TYR A 667 -7.31 -10.75 -9.93
CA TYR A 667 -7.36 -9.93 -11.15
C TYR A 667 -8.29 -8.72 -11.02
N GLY A 668 -9.09 -8.64 -9.96
CA GLY A 668 -9.93 -7.48 -9.62
C GLY A 668 -11.43 -7.68 -9.82
N ALA A 669 -11.90 -8.93 -9.88
CA ALA A 669 -13.33 -9.20 -9.71
C ALA A 669 -13.76 -8.78 -8.31
N LYS A 670 -14.80 -7.94 -8.24
CA LYS A 670 -15.39 -7.53 -6.97
C LYS A 670 -16.32 -8.62 -6.40
N ASP A 671 -16.99 -9.34 -7.31
CA ASP A 671 -17.89 -10.43 -6.95
C ASP A 671 -17.99 -11.46 -8.09
N ILE A 672 -18.58 -12.61 -7.77
CA ILE A 672 -18.78 -13.71 -8.70
C ILE A 672 -20.22 -14.23 -8.67
N ILE A 673 -20.71 -14.68 -9.82
CA ILE A 673 -22.05 -15.26 -9.98
C ILE A 673 -21.93 -16.60 -10.72
N VAL A 674 -22.73 -17.59 -10.30
CA VAL A 674 -22.86 -18.87 -10.99
C VAL A 674 -23.96 -18.77 -12.05
N THR A 675 -23.68 -19.15 -13.31
CA THR A 675 -24.68 -19.16 -14.40
C THR A 675 -25.24 -20.57 -14.67
N PRO A 676 -26.53 -20.73 -15.00
CA PRO A 676 -27.56 -19.69 -15.11
C PRO A 676 -27.89 -19.09 -13.74
N THR A 677 -28.15 -17.78 -13.72
CA THR A 677 -28.44 -17.00 -12.51
C THR A 677 -29.89 -16.51 -12.56
N ASP A 678 -30.48 -16.29 -11.40
CA ASP A 678 -31.79 -15.68 -11.25
C ASP A 678 -31.71 -14.14 -11.19
N LYS A 679 -32.87 -13.51 -11.34
CA LYS A 679 -33.03 -12.06 -11.34
C LYS A 679 -32.60 -11.42 -10.02
N GLU A 680 -33.00 -12.03 -8.90
CA GLU A 680 -32.77 -11.48 -7.55
C GLU A 680 -31.28 -11.36 -7.25
N THR A 681 -30.50 -12.39 -7.61
CA THR A 681 -29.04 -12.39 -7.47
C THR A 681 -28.38 -11.28 -8.28
N VAL A 682 -28.74 -11.13 -9.56
CA VAL A 682 -28.14 -10.08 -10.42
C VAL A 682 -28.49 -8.69 -9.93
N GLU A 683 -29.74 -8.45 -9.55
CA GLU A 683 -30.19 -7.16 -9.02
C GLU A 683 -29.55 -6.84 -7.67
N ALA A 684 -29.46 -7.82 -6.75
CA ALA A 684 -28.82 -7.63 -5.46
C ALA A 684 -27.34 -7.24 -5.62
N LYS A 685 -26.63 -7.92 -6.53
CA LYS A 685 -25.21 -7.63 -6.78
C LYS A 685 -25.00 -6.30 -7.51
N ALA A 686 -25.87 -5.96 -8.47
CA ALA A 686 -25.83 -4.64 -9.11
C ALA A 686 -26.12 -3.52 -8.10
N LYS A 687 -27.11 -3.69 -7.24
CA LYS A 687 -27.42 -2.74 -6.16
C LYS A 687 -26.28 -2.62 -5.15
N GLN A 688 -25.71 -3.73 -4.71
CA GLN A 688 -24.62 -3.74 -3.74
C GLN A 688 -23.36 -3.06 -4.27
N HIS A 689 -23.01 -3.31 -5.54
CA HIS A 689 -21.69 -2.95 -6.05
C HIS A 689 -21.69 -1.84 -7.10
N MET A 690 -22.80 -1.51 -7.76
CA MET A 690 -22.80 -0.59 -8.91
C MET A 690 -23.78 0.57 -8.77
N LEU A 691 -24.89 0.35 -8.04
CA LEU A 691 -25.99 1.31 -7.89
C LEU A 691 -26.22 1.74 -6.44
N ALA A 692 -25.34 1.28 -5.54
CA ALA A 692 -25.41 1.66 -4.13
C ALA A 692 -25.22 3.16 -4.04
#